data_AF-A0A6J1QFE7-F1
#
_entry.id   AF-A0A6J1QFE7-F1
#
_cell.length_a   1.000
_cell.length_b   1.000
_cell.length_c   1.000
_cell.angle_alpha   90.00
_cell.angle_beta   90.00
_cell.angle_gamma   90.00
#
_symmetry.space_group_name_H-M   'P 1'
#
loop_
_entity.id
_entity.type
_entity.pdbx_description
1 polymer ?
#
loop_
_entity_poly.entity_id
_entity_poly.type
_entity_poly.pdbx_seq_one_letter_code
_entity_poly.pdbx_strand_id
1 'polypeptide(L)'
;MSIQKPEDRLLSVVISTELPPSPNSRQLFINQDQQDEEASDCPLLTPSPPPTQTDGTLQSTPIFNALEGAPLEMIPTPTLENINTEDGLNFMNIVNSSSKPLNDEPSSRDPMVESTSSGSSSDTNEPVCAQLLTQLNTAYQHLAPDAQALENGGKPPLVGIQLVVPKPPKDYRFMKWNWPLIRKTCYWSLMSILTGCAALVIGIIATMPKKCDPPVEWWQGSTFYEIFPASFQDSTKGADGIGDLRGIIMRLDYLKELGVQAVRLNSIFPASHYPEYYSNISNMSDVNKELGTLEDFAVLVREIHRRNMSLVLDLPLYPFMKRLSEAKTNQTERALREKRDLTKDAIIPDVLPSAPSTSVEGIRDVLSSPLQKVKRQTTRQQEHPVSEAIRIWQERGVDGFYLKGLEHYVDEDTFASDLRYWRSLLRPGGIFICHVGALDAATSDAVRNSILSRIDLIDVTLRLTNGTRDIKAQIESITRGVMFDKAAYPWIHWSVGGVDTNRVASTMTVKNASVAASLLGMMLPGTASIFYGDEIGIEDCECRDHKDLAHVHNLVPMYWEKDDGPGISFSPSGVTAWLPEAGKPMETSLKNTVTKMAKLRMEATPIYVKAVLRESQSTANCDVRYVEDEMIVIERWYPRRNSYVFVANFGNETRIKDLSSLYYGGHVVVGPSYRMNRNVYFKELTVPPGEAFVIKLDK
;
A
#
# COMPACT_ATOMS: atom_id res chain seq x y z
N MET A 1 14.38 -70.25 -14.49
CA MET A 1 13.97 -70.85 -15.79
C MET A 1 13.00 -69.86 -16.41
N SER A 2 13.27 -69.12 -17.49
CA SER A 2 14.11 -69.40 -18.66
C SER A 2 15.11 -68.27 -18.93
N ILE A 3 16.22 -68.67 -19.52
CA ILE A 3 17.41 -67.91 -19.91
C ILE A 3 17.36 -67.79 -21.44
N GLN A 4 17.61 -66.61 -22.03
CA GLN A 4 18.65 -66.39 -23.06
C GLN A 4 18.69 -64.93 -23.56
N LYS A 5 19.92 -64.52 -23.87
CA LYS A 5 20.48 -63.22 -24.28
C LYS A 5 21.13 -63.45 -25.69
N PRO A 6 21.97 -62.55 -26.25
CA PRO A 6 21.77 -61.30 -27.02
C PRO A 6 22.32 -61.38 -28.49
N GLU A 7 22.32 -60.26 -29.25
CA GLU A 7 23.28 -59.80 -30.32
C GLU A 7 22.59 -58.73 -31.20
N ASP A 8 23.17 -57.71 -31.84
CA ASP A 8 24.43 -56.93 -31.73
C ASP A 8 24.32 -55.71 -32.73
N ARG A 9 25.04 -54.59 -32.48
CA ARG A 9 25.60 -53.58 -33.46
C ARG A 9 24.68 -52.60 -34.24
N LEU A 10 24.99 -51.31 -34.53
CA LEU A 10 26.15 -50.37 -34.52
C LEU A 10 25.60 -48.90 -34.39
N LEU A 11 26.11 -48.01 -33.52
CA LEU A 11 27.27 -47.08 -33.63
C LEU A 11 27.09 -45.83 -34.54
N SER A 12 27.05 -44.63 -33.92
CA SER A 12 27.81 -43.45 -34.37
C SER A 12 28.08 -42.48 -33.21
N VAL A 13 29.37 -42.26 -32.95
CA VAL A 13 29.99 -41.37 -31.95
C VAL A 13 30.91 -40.41 -32.71
N VAL A 14 30.92 -39.10 -32.38
CA VAL A 14 32.05 -38.13 -32.42
C VAL A 14 31.59 -36.89 -31.59
N ILE A 15 31.87 -36.71 -30.28
CA ILE A 15 33.02 -36.09 -29.54
C ILE A 15 33.52 -34.78 -30.19
N SER A 16 33.55 -33.60 -29.54
CA SER A 16 34.50 -33.24 -28.47
C SER A 16 34.24 -31.85 -27.85
N THR A 17 34.55 -31.74 -26.53
CA THR A 17 35.31 -30.65 -25.83
C THR A 17 34.72 -29.21 -25.79
N GLU A 18 34.71 -28.39 -24.71
CA GLU A 18 35.51 -28.26 -23.47
C GLU A 18 34.68 -27.64 -22.31
N LEU A 19 35.22 -27.75 -21.09
CA LEU A 19 34.78 -27.18 -19.79
C LEU A 19 35.47 -25.78 -19.55
N PRO A 20 35.20 -25.05 -18.44
CA PRO A 20 34.81 -23.63 -18.40
C PRO A 20 35.98 -22.66 -18.03
N PRO A 21 35.69 -21.35 -17.86
CA PRO A 21 36.00 -20.74 -16.55
C PRO A 21 35.07 -19.58 -16.10
N SER A 22 35.01 -19.37 -14.78
CA SER A 22 34.93 -18.04 -14.12
C SER A 22 36.31 -17.78 -13.46
N PRO A 23 36.64 -16.63 -12.78
CA PRO A 23 35.93 -15.37 -12.53
C PRO A 23 36.81 -14.08 -12.69
N ASN A 24 36.21 -12.92 -12.40
CA ASN A 24 36.79 -11.64 -11.94
C ASN A 24 37.50 -10.64 -12.91
N SER A 25 36.93 -9.42 -12.89
CA SER A 25 37.57 -8.09 -12.67
C SER A 25 37.87 -7.15 -13.86
N ARG A 26 37.57 -5.85 -13.60
CA ARG A 26 37.98 -4.60 -14.29
C ARG A 26 37.32 -4.29 -15.63
N GLN A 27 37.04 -3.06 -16.05
CA GLN A 27 36.94 -1.69 -15.51
C GLN A 27 36.36 -0.86 -16.69
N LEU A 28 35.51 0.12 -16.39
CA LEU A 28 35.36 1.44 -17.04
C LEU A 28 35.92 1.67 -18.46
N PHE A 29 35.06 2.06 -19.42
CA PHE A 29 35.19 3.12 -20.47
C PHE A 29 33.81 3.23 -21.17
N ILE A 30 33.00 4.28 -20.97
CA ILE A 30 32.90 5.61 -21.64
C ILE A 30 32.66 5.56 -23.17
N ASN A 31 31.44 6.01 -23.53
CA ASN A 31 30.90 6.69 -24.73
C ASN A 31 31.14 6.14 -26.15
N GLN A 32 30.05 5.93 -26.91
CA GLN A 32 29.58 6.92 -27.91
C GLN A 32 28.24 6.55 -28.57
N ASP A 33 27.35 7.55 -28.52
CA ASP A 33 26.25 7.97 -29.38
C ASP A 33 25.84 7.16 -30.62
N GLN A 34 24.52 6.96 -30.75
CA GLN A 34 23.81 7.32 -31.99
C GLN A 34 22.41 7.86 -31.65
N GLN A 35 22.20 9.12 -32.07
CA GLN A 35 20.95 9.86 -32.08
C GLN A 35 20.03 9.34 -33.18
N ASP A 36 18.71 9.45 -32.97
CA ASP A 36 17.81 10.05 -33.97
C ASP A 36 16.57 10.65 -33.27
N GLU A 37 16.18 11.81 -33.80
CA GLU A 37 15.32 12.90 -33.31
C GLU A 37 13.82 12.56 -33.18
N GLU A 38 13.16 12.96 -32.09
CA GLU A 38 12.27 14.13 -31.89
C GLU A 38 10.97 14.19 -32.72
N ALA A 39 9.82 14.20 -32.02
CA ALA A 39 8.92 15.36 -31.97
C ALA A 39 7.75 15.11 -31.00
N SER A 40 7.57 16.05 -30.06
CA SER A 40 6.49 16.13 -29.08
C SER A 40 5.72 17.42 -29.38
N ASP A 41 4.40 17.36 -29.51
CA ASP A 41 3.51 18.52 -29.48
C ASP A 41 2.16 18.14 -28.86
N CYS A 42 1.65 19.01 -28.00
CA CYS A 42 0.30 19.06 -27.43
C CYS A 42 0.05 20.54 -27.04
N PRO A 43 -1.20 21.09 -26.95
CA PRO A 43 -2.52 20.49 -27.19
C PRO A 43 -3.56 21.40 -27.93
N LEU A 44 -4.79 20.87 -28.07
CA LEU A 44 -6.13 21.51 -28.11
C LEU A 44 -6.94 21.60 -29.44
N LEU A 45 -8.20 21.15 -29.29
CA LEU A 45 -9.45 21.37 -30.05
C LEU A 45 -9.84 20.37 -31.16
N THR A 46 -10.95 19.67 -30.89
CA THR A 46 -11.79 18.86 -31.79
C THR A 46 -12.37 19.66 -32.95
N PRO A 47 -12.67 19.03 -34.10
CA PRO A 47 -14.07 18.65 -34.37
C PRO A 47 -14.26 17.30 -35.12
N SER A 48 -15.51 16.82 -35.08
CA SER A 48 -16.09 15.56 -35.55
C SER A 48 -16.05 15.28 -37.09
N PRO A 49 -16.36 14.04 -37.56
CA PRO A 49 -16.05 13.51 -38.91
C PRO A 49 -17.25 13.56 -39.89
N PRO A 50 -17.03 13.37 -41.22
CA PRO A 50 -17.52 12.17 -41.96
C PRO A 50 -16.70 11.87 -43.28
N PRO A 51 -17.10 11.02 -44.27
CA PRO A 51 -18.11 9.94 -44.36
C PRO A 51 -17.60 8.57 -44.91
N THR A 52 -18.53 7.62 -44.97
CA THR A 52 -18.53 6.21 -45.43
C THR A 52 -18.54 5.98 -46.96
N GLN A 53 -18.19 4.74 -47.38
CA GLN A 53 -18.50 3.95 -48.61
C GLN A 53 -17.23 3.55 -49.43
N THR A 54 -17.04 2.37 -50.05
CA THR A 54 -17.64 1.01 -50.14
C THR A 54 -16.63 0.13 -50.93
N ASP A 55 -16.93 -1.17 -51.05
CA ASP A 55 -16.38 -2.24 -51.94
C ASP A 55 -15.17 -3.03 -51.38
N GLY A 56 -15.17 -4.36 -51.24
CA GLY A 56 -16.02 -5.42 -51.80
C GLY A 56 -15.19 -6.32 -52.72
N THR A 57 -14.81 -7.53 -52.29
CA THR A 57 -14.38 -8.62 -53.21
C THR A 57 -14.91 -9.98 -52.74
N LEU A 58 -15.64 -10.63 -53.65
CA LEU A 58 -16.16 -11.99 -53.59
C LEU A 58 -15.06 -13.04 -53.80
N GLN A 59 -15.22 -14.21 -53.19
CA GLN A 59 -14.94 -15.50 -53.85
C GLN A 59 -15.96 -16.57 -53.43
N SER A 60 -16.34 -17.40 -54.38
CA SER A 60 -17.56 -18.21 -54.44
C SER A 60 -17.31 -19.73 -54.44
N THR A 61 -18.36 -20.48 -54.04
CA THR A 61 -18.80 -21.86 -54.43
C THR A 61 -18.46 -23.04 -53.50
N PRO A 62 -19.22 -24.19 -53.52
CA PRO A 62 -20.70 -24.34 -53.60
C PRO A 62 -21.35 -25.51 -52.77
N ILE A 63 -22.67 -25.36 -52.47
CA ILE A 63 -23.84 -26.31 -52.51
C ILE A 63 -23.86 -27.65 -51.69
N PHE A 64 -24.83 -27.81 -50.74
CA PHE A 64 -26.05 -28.68 -50.80
C PHE A 64 -26.91 -28.67 -49.50
N ASN A 65 -28.23 -28.86 -49.67
CA ASN A 65 -29.38 -28.70 -48.75
C ASN A 65 -29.51 -29.69 -47.55
N ALA A 66 -30.22 -29.27 -46.50
CA ALA A 66 -31.33 -30.03 -45.87
C ALA A 66 -32.25 -29.12 -45.02
N LEU A 67 -33.57 -29.26 -45.21
CA LEU A 67 -34.67 -28.66 -44.45
C LEU A 67 -34.96 -29.47 -43.18
N GLU A 68 -35.35 -28.82 -42.07
CA GLU A 68 -36.52 -29.18 -41.23
C GLU A 68 -36.69 -28.25 -40.00
N GLY A 69 -37.93 -27.79 -39.76
CA GLY A 69 -38.44 -27.45 -38.42
C GLY A 69 -38.50 -25.97 -38.00
N ALA A 70 -39.63 -25.30 -38.27
CA ALA A 70 -40.13 -24.11 -37.53
C ALA A 70 -41.18 -24.58 -36.48
N PRO A 71 -41.62 -23.80 -35.45
CA PRO A 71 -42.08 -22.42 -35.61
C PRO A 71 -41.71 -21.41 -34.50
N LEU A 72 -41.86 -20.14 -34.90
CA LEU A 72 -41.81 -18.90 -34.12
C LEU A 72 -43.22 -18.49 -33.66
N GLU A 73 -43.34 -17.95 -32.45
CA GLU A 73 -44.32 -16.95 -31.96
C GLU A 73 -43.67 -16.29 -30.71
N MET A 74 -43.81 -15.03 -30.31
CA MET A 74 -44.28 -13.75 -30.86
C MET A 74 -43.76 -12.65 -29.90
N ILE A 75 -43.53 -11.45 -30.42
CA ILE A 75 -43.01 -10.16 -29.84
C ILE A 75 -44.00 -9.63 -28.74
N PRO A 76 -43.67 -8.75 -27.73
CA PRO A 76 -43.11 -7.42 -27.97
C PRO A 76 -42.23 -6.67 -26.94
N THR A 77 -41.44 -5.76 -27.51
CA THR A 77 -40.78 -4.56 -26.95
C THR A 77 -41.78 -3.49 -26.50
N PRO A 78 -41.50 -2.70 -25.43
CA PRO A 78 -42.35 -1.60 -25.03
C PRO A 78 -42.07 -0.29 -25.77
N THR A 79 -43.16 0.38 -26.11
CA THR A 79 -43.35 1.63 -26.84
C THR A 79 -43.11 2.86 -25.95
N LEU A 80 -42.58 3.93 -26.55
CA LEU A 80 -42.60 5.29 -26.01
C LEU A 80 -44.05 5.83 -25.95
N GLU A 81 -44.43 6.44 -24.83
CA GLU A 81 -45.61 7.32 -24.73
C GLU A 81 -45.19 8.79 -24.64
N ASN A 82 -45.93 9.60 -25.38
CA ASN A 82 -45.85 11.04 -25.54
C ASN A 82 -47.23 11.58 -25.13
N ILE A 83 -47.31 12.55 -24.21
CA ILE A 83 -48.56 13.30 -23.90
C ILE A 83 -48.21 14.80 -23.72
N ASN A 84 -48.65 15.61 -24.71
CA ASN A 84 -49.34 16.93 -24.69
C ASN A 84 -49.42 17.71 -23.34
N THR A 85 -49.49 19.05 -23.23
CA THR A 85 -49.78 20.20 -24.10
C THR A 85 -49.51 21.51 -23.32
N GLU A 86 -49.55 22.64 -24.05
CA GLU A 86 -49.23 24.04 -23.75
C GLU A 86 -49.86 24.74 -22.53
N ASP A 87 -49.18 25.78 -22.02
CA ASP A 87 -49.74 27.13 -21.76
C ASP A 87 -48.67 28.17 -21.34
N GLY A 88 -48.74 29.40 -21.88
CA GLY A 88 -48.44 30.62 -21.08
C GLY A 88 -47.23 31.54 -21.37
N LEU A 89 -47.24 32.24 -22.52
CA LEU A 89 -47.05 33.70 -22.71
C LEU A 89 -45.83 34.53 -22.18
N ASN A 90 -45.38 35.39 -23.12
CA ASN A 90 -44.80 36.76 -23.02
C ASN A 90 -43.28 36.95 -22.81
N PHE A 91 -42.57 37.47 -23.84
CA PHE A 91 -42.37 38.92 -24.04
C PHE A 91 -41.67 39.21 -25.39
N MET A 92 -42.30 40.03 -26.24
CA MET A 92 -41.67 40.77 -27.33
C MET A 92 -41.13 42.11 -26.78
N ASN A 93 -39.98 42.58 -27.25
CA ASN A 93 -39.78 44.01 -27.47
C ASN A 93 -38.68 44.29 -28.51
N ILE A 94 -39.03 45.17 -29.45
CA ILE A 94 -38.20 45.70 -30.53
C ILE A 94 -37.95 47.20 -30.23
N VAL A 95 -36.82 47.70 -30.74
CA VAL A 95 -36.57 49.07 -31.24
C VAL A 95 -35.64 49.95 -30.39
N ASN A 96 -34.56 50.28 -31.10
CA ASN A 96 -33.53 51.29 -30.93
C ASN A 96 -34.06 52.71 -31.25
N SER A 97 -33.81 53.71 -30.41
CA SER A 97 -33.81 55.12 -30.83
C SER A 97 -32.99 56.03 -29.90
N SER A 98 -32.29 56.97 -30.53
CA SER A 98 -31.42 58.01 -29.98
C SER A 98 -32.17 59.33 -29.88
N SER A 99 -31.93 60.13 -28.81
CA SER A 99 -31.85 61.61 -28.87
C SER A 99 -31.54 62.27 -27.51
N LYS A 100 -30.57 63.20 -27.50
CA LYS A 100 -30.28 64.24 -26.48
C LYS A 100 -31.31 65.40 -26.50
N PRO A 101 -31.45 66.22 -25.43
CA PRO A 101 -30.82 67.58 -25.30
C PRO A 101 -30.34 67.91 -23.84
N LEU A 102 -29.22 68.62 -23.57
CA LEU A 102 -28.83 70.08 -23.56
C LEU A 102 -29.11 70.87 -22.25
N ASN A 103 -28.09 71.68 -21.85
CA ASN A 103 -27.98 72.78 -20.84
C ASN A 103 -27.70 72.40 -19.38
N ASP A 104 -26.91 73.10 -18.56
CA ASP A 104 -25.94 74.22 -18.65
C ASP A 104 -25.13 74.27 -17.32
N GLU A 105 -23.96 74.92 -17.35
CA GLU A 105 -22.93 75.21 -16.32
C GLU A 105 -23.38 75.92 -15.00
N PRO A 106 -22.48 76.30 -14.04
CA PRO A 106 -21.12 75.82 -13.68
C PRO A 106 -20.93 75.60 -12.14
N SER A 107 -19.82 75.00 -11.70
CA SER A 107 -19.00 75.46 -10.53
C SER A 107 -17.95 74.44 -10.08
N SER A 108 -16.69 74.89 -10.17
CA SER A 108 -15.58 74.72 -9.22
C SER A 108 -15.00 73.34 -8.85
N ARG A 109 -13.68 73.27 -9.14
CA ARG A 109 -12.57 72.65 -8.39
C ARG A 109 -12.23 71.18 -8.67
N ASP A 110 -10.95 71.02 -8.99
CA ASP A 110 -10.21 69.82 -9.44
C ASP A 110 -10.49 68.54 -8.66
N PRO A 111 -10.24 67.39 -9.32
CA PRO A 111 -9.28 66.48 -8.71
C PRO A 111 -8.24 65.94 -9.69
N MET A 112 -7.04 65.84 -9.16
CA MET A 112 -5.88 65.14 -9.69
C MET A 112 -5.90 63.73 -9.11
N VAL A 113 -6.21 62.70 -9.89
CA VAL A 113 -5.88 61.30 -9.56
C VAL A 113 -5.53 60.54 -10.84
N GLU A 114 -4.42 59.82 -10.71
CA GLU A 114 -3.76 58.95 -11.65
C GLU A 114 -4.56 57.67 -11.99
N SER A 115 -4.02 56.96 -12.98
CA SER A 115 -4.08 55.51 -13.22
C SER A 115 -5.28 54.91 -13.97
N THR A 116 -5.08 54.79 -15.29
CA THR A 116 -5.10 53.54 -16.08
C THR A 116 -5.99 52.37 -15.63
N SER A 117 -6.89 51.94 -16.51
CA SER A 117 -6.68 50.70 -17.29
C SER A 117 -7.75 50.48 -18.38
N SER A 118 -7.27 50.15 -19.60
CA SER A 118 -7.92 49.38 -20.71
C SER A 118 -9.21 49.93 -21.35
N GLY A 119 -9.35 50.08 -22.67
CA GLY A 119 -8.50 49.64 -23.76
C GLY A 119 -9.02 50.06 -25.14
N SER A 120 -8.22 49.73 -26.16
CA SER A 120 -8.47 49.73 -27.61
C SER A 120 -8.85 51.05 -28.29
N SER A 121 -7.88 51.63 -29.00
CA SER A 121 -7.93 51.61 -30.46
C SER A 121 -6.56 51.87 -31.05
N SER A 122 -6.34 51.21 -32.18
CA SER A 122 -5.23 51.32 -33.11
C SER A 122 -4.80 52.77 -33.36
N ASP A 123 -3.52 53.06 -33.19
CA ASP A 123 -2.75 53.74 -34.23
C ASP A 123 -1.25 53.65 -33.94
N THR A 124 -0.50 53.60 -35.02
CA THR A 124 0.95 53.33 -35.10
C THR A 124 1.78 54.35 -34.32
N ASN A 125 2.40 53.93 -33.21
CA ASN A 125 3.38 54.76 -32.50
C ASN A 125 4.80 54.47 -33.01
N GLU A 126 5.37 55.45 -33.71
CA GLU A 126 6.82 55.62 -33.88
C GLU A 126 7.47 56.05 -32.54
N PRO A 127 8.77 55.78 -32.32
CA PRO A 127 9.42 56.07 -31.05
C PRO A 127 9.70 57.57 -30.87
N VAL A 128 9.67 57.98 -29.60
CA VAL A 128 9.80 59.33 -28.98
C VAL A 128 10.99 60.20 -29.44
N CYS A 129 11.84 59.74 -30.36
CA CYS A 129 12.97 60.51 -30.89
C CYS A 129 12.55 61.55 -31.96
N ALA A 130 11.41 61.36 -32.64
CA ALA A 130 10.96 62.25 -33.72
C ALA A 130 10.35 63.58 -33.22
N GLN A 131 9.85 63.63 -31.99
CA GLN A 131 9.16 64.80 -31.42
C GLN A 131 10.12 65.92 -30.94
N LEU A 132 11.38 65.57 -30.62
CA LEU A 132 12.38 66.55 -30.18
C LEU A 132 13.03 67.31 -31.35
N LEU A 133 13.08 66.71 -32.54
CA LEU A 133 13.61 67.35 -33.75
C LEU A 133 12.63 68.35 -34.38
N THR A 134 11.32 68.17 -34.16
CA THR A 134 10.28 69.07 -34.68
C THR A 134 10.14 70.36 -33.88
N GLN A 135 10.42 70.35 -32.56
CA GLN A 135 10.39 71.58 -31.75
C GLN A 135 11.60 72.51 -31.97
N LEU A 136 12.73 72.01 -32.46
CA LEU A 136 13.90 72.84 -32.74
C LEU A 136 13.80 73.58 -34.09
N ASN A 137 12.94 73.11 -34.99
CA ASN A 137 12.82 73.68 -36.35
C ASN A 137 11.84 74.88 -36.42
N THR A 138 10.95 75.03 -35.42
CA THR A 138 9.99 76.16 -35.36
C THR A 138 10.60 77.45 -34.78
N ALA A 139 11.74 77.38 -34.10
CA ALA A 139 12.40 78.56 -33.53
C ALA A 139 13.31 79.31 -34.52
N TYR A 140 13.56 78.75 -35.72
CA TYR A 140 14.49 79.34 -36.72
C TYR A 140 13.81 80.22 -37.78
N GLN A 141 12.48 80.35 -37.79
CA GLN A 141 11.74 81.12 -38.82
C GLN A 141 11.45 82.59 -38.48
N HIS A 142 11.87 83.12 -37.33
CA HIS A 142 11.55 84.50 -36.92
C HIS A 142 12.63 85.57 -37.19
N LEU A 143 13.64 85.28 -38.02
CA LEU A 143 14.64 86.28 -38.42
C LEU A 143 14.88 86.25 -39.94
N ALA A 144 13.96 86.83 -40.69
CA ALA A 144 14.20 87.35 -42.04
C ALA A 144 13.73 88.83 -42.06
N PRO A 145 14.53 89.77 -42.58
CA PRO A 145 14.20 91.19 -42.54
C PRO A 145 13.21 91.57 -43.65
N ASP A 146 12.25 92.42 -43.32
CA ASP A 146 11.36 93.08 -44.27
C ASP A 146 12.17 93.89 -45.30
N ALA A 147 12.11 93.47 -46.55
CA ALA A 147 12.61 94.23 -47.68
C ALA A 147 11.43 94.93 -48.37
N GLN A 148 11.16 96.18 -47.97
CA GLN A 148 10.70 97.29 -48.83
C GLN A 148 10.27 98.51 -47.97
N ALA A 149 11.17 99.47 -47.77
CA ALA A 149 10.88 100.91 -47.86
C ALA A 149 12.12 101.76 -47.54
N LEU A 150 12.26 102.80 -48.37
CA LEU A 150 13.03 104.03 -48.20
C LEU A 150 14.51 104.08 -48.62
N GLU A 151 14.67 104.84 -49.71
CA GLU A 151 15.87 105.42 -50.27
C GLU A 151 16.66 106.30 -49.29
N ASN A 152 17.93 106.49 -49.66
CA ASN A 152 18.86 107.57 -49.30
C ASN A 152 19.85 107.32 -48.15
N GLY A 153 21.11 107.14 -48.57
CA GLY A 153 22.20 107.96 -48.06
C GLY A 153 23.08 107.38 -46.96
N GLY A 154 24.26 106.89 -47.34
CA GLY A 154 25.49 106.97 -46.54
C GLY A 154 25.77 105.83 -45.55
N LYS A 155 26.94 105.18 -45.70
CA LYS A 155 27.57 104.31 -44.67
C LYS A 155 27.93 105.15 -43.43
N PRO A 156 27.79 104.68 -42.17
CA PRO A 156 28.84 103.86 -41.51
C PRO A 156 28.31 102.94 -40.35
N PRO A 157 29.16 102.46 -39.41
CA PRO A 157 29.84 101.17 -39.37
C PRO A 157 29.09 100.08 -38.54
N LEU A 158 29.19 98.80 -38.97
CA LEU A 158 28.75 97.66 -38.15
C LEU A 158 29.83 97.30 -37.12
N VAL A 159 29.57 97.62 -35.86
CA VAL A 159 30.20 96.94 -34.71
C VAL A 159 29.71 95.50 -34.72
N GLY A 160 30.61 94.55 -34.98
CA GLY A 160 30.32 93.13 -34.90
C GLY A 160 30.07 92.71 -33.45
N ILE A 161 28.83 92.36 -33.12
CA ILE A 161 28.52 91.60 -31.91
C ILE A 161 28.92 90.15 -32.20
N GLN A 162 30.08 89.72 -31.68
CA GLN A 162 30.55 88.35 -31.72
C GLN A 162 29.68 87.49 -30.77
N LEU A 163 28.61 86.88 -31.30
CA LEU A 163 27.88 85.82 -30.58
C LEU A 163 28.72 84.54 -30.60
N VAL A 164 29.49 84.33 -29.54
CA VAL A 164 30.17 83.06 -29.25
C VAL A 164 29.12 82.07 -28.77
N VAL A 165 28.67 81.20 -29.68
CA VAL A 165 27.88 80.00 -29.32
C VAL A 165 28.84 78.99 -28.66
N PRO A 166 28.61 78.55 -27.41
CA PRO A 166 29.41 77.49 -26.81
C PRO A 166 29.20 76.22 -27.62
N LYS A 167 30.27 75.68 -28.21
CA LYS A 167 30.23 74.36 -28.83
C LYS A 167 29.80 73.33 -27.77
N PRO A 168 28.84 72.43 -28.04
CA PRO A 168 28.50 71.39 -27.09
C PRO A 168 29.75 70.56 -26.80
N PRO A 169 29.96 70.10 -25.55
CA PRO A 169 31.14 69.32 -25.18
C PRO A 169 31.18 68.04 -26.02
N LYS A 170 32.10 68.02 -26.99
CA LYS A 170 32.45 66.84 -27.77
C LYS A 170 33.23 65.89 -26.87
N ASP A 171 32.56 65.15 -25.99
CA ASP A 171 33.11 63.89 -25.46
C ASP A 171 32.05 63.14 -24.65
N TYR A 172 31.02 62.70 -25.36
CA TYR A 172 30.21 61.60 -24.88
C TYR A 172 31.06 60.32 -24.84
N ARG A 173 31.49 59.88 -23.65
CA ARG A 173 32.32 58.67 -23.45
C ARG A 173 31.73 57.40 -24.09
N PHE A 174 30.41 57.37 -24.28
CA PHE A 174 29.68 56.28 -24.93
C PHE A 174 29.92 56.19 -26.45
N MET A 175 30.37 57.25 -27.13
CA MET A 175 30.63 57.21 -28.57
C MET A 175 31.96 56.53 -28.94
N LYS A 176 32.88 56.39 -27.99
CA LYS A 176 34.19 55.74 -28.16
C LYS A 176 34.17 54.24 -27.87
N TRP A 177 33.00 53.70 -27.51
CA TRP A 177 32.85 52.28 -27.21
C TRP A 177 32.75 51.46 -28.50
N ASN A 178 33.35 50.27 -28.47
CA ASN A 178 33.25 49.31 -29.57
C ASN A 178 31.86 48.65 -29.54
N TRP A 179 30.84 49.40 -29.97
CA TRP A 179 29.44 48.97 -30.01
C TRP A 179 29.21 47.60 -30.68
N PRO A 180 29.92 47.24 -31.76
CA PRO A 180 29.86 45.90 -32.33
C PRO A 180 30.29 44.80 -31.33
N LEU A 181 31.32 45.05 -30.53
CA LEU A 181 31.81 44.11 -29.53
C LEU A 181 30.80 43.97 -28.38
N ILE A 182 30.30 45.09 -27.87
CA ILE A 182 29.31 45.11 -26.77
C ILE A 182 28.01 44.41 -27.17
N ARG A 183 27.55 44.61 -28.42
CA ARG A 183 26.36 43.93 -28.93
C ARG A 183 26.56 42.41 -29.01
N LYS A 184 27.73 41.96 -29.48
CA LYS A 184 28.07 40.54 -29.54
C LYS A 184 28.19 39.93 -28.14
N THR A 185 28.87 40.60 -27.21
CA THR A 185 29.02 40.10 -25.84
C THR A 185 27.68 40.04 -25.10
N CYS A 186 26.81 41.04 -25.28
CA CYS A 186 25.48 41.04 -24.68
C CYS A 186 24.59 39.92 -25.26
N TYR A 187 24.63 39.71 -26.59
CA TYR A 187 23.91 38.61 -27.25
C TYR A 187 24.38 37.23 -26.76
N TRP A 188 25.69 36.99 -26.73
CA TRP A 188 26.23 35.70 -26.26
C TRP A 188 26.04 35.49 -24.76
N SER A 189 26.08 36.55 -23.95
CA SER A 189 25.73 36.48 -22.53
C SER A 189 24.26 36.13 -22.33
N LEU A 190 23.35 36.74 -23.10
CA LEU A 190 21.93 36.42 -23.06
C LEU A 190 21.68 34.96 -23.48
N MET A 191 22.30 34.52 -24.58
CA MET A 191 22.18 33.13 -25.06
C MET A 191 22.73 32.13 -24.03
N SER A 192 23.87 32.42 -23.42
CA SER A 192 24.43 31.57 -22.35
C SER A 192 23.51 31.48 -21.14
N ILE A 193 22.86 32.58 -20.75
CA ILE A 193 21.88 32.57 -19.65
C ILE A 193 20.64 31.77 -20.05
N LEU A 194 20.16 31.93 -21.28
CA LEU A 194 18.98 31.21 -21.78
C LEU A 194 19.23 29.70 -21.81
N THR A 195 20.40 29.27 -22.31
CA THR A 195 20.82 27.87 -22.31
C THR A 195 21.01 27.35 -20.88
N GLY A 196 21.58 28.15 -19.97
CA GLY A 196 21.71 27.80 -18.56
C GLY A 196 20.36 27.60 -17.86
N CYS A 197 19.40 28.48 -18.11
CA CYS A 197 18.03 28.36 -17.61
C CYS A 197 17.32 27.12 -18.18
N ALA A 198 17.47 26.86 -19.49
CA ALA A 198 16.90 25.67 -20.12
C ALA A 198 17.49 24.38 -19.53
N ALA A 199 18.82 24.32 -19.35
CA ALA A 199 19.48 23.18 -18.71
C ALA A 199 19.03 22.97 -17.26
N LEU A 200 18.80 24.05 -16.50
CA LEU A 200 18.26 23.98 -15.14
C LEU A 200 16.82 23.47 -15.13
N VAL A 201 15.96 23.93 -16.04
CA VAL A 201 14.58 23.43 -16.17
C VAL A 201 14.57 21.95 -16.54
N ILE A 202 15.39 21.53 -17.51
CA ILE A 202 15.55 20.12 -17.89
C ILE A 202 16.06 19.30 -16.69
N GLY A 203 17.03 19.82 -15.95
CA GLY A 203 17.54 19.19 -14.73
C GLY A 203 16.45 19.02 -13.65
N ILE A 204 15.61 20.03 -13.44
CA ILE A 204 14.48 19.94 -12.52
C ILE A 204 13.44 18.91 -13.01
N ILE A 205 13.07 18.92 -14.29
CA ILE A 205 12.12 17.96 -14.86
C ILE A 205 12.65 16.53 -14.76
N ALA A 206 13.95 16.32 -15.05
CA ALA A 206 14.59 15.01 -14.97
C ALA A 206 14.74 14.49 -13.54
N THR A 207 14.94 15.39 -12.56
CA THR A 207 15.08 15.04 -11.14
C THR A 207 13.75 15.01 -10.39
N MET A 208 12.67 15.53 -10.97
CA MET A 208 11.34 15.43 -10.38
C MET A 208 10.88 13.97 -10.36
N PRO A 209 10.53 13.42 -9.19
CA PRO A 209 10.02 12.07 -9.11
C PRO A 209 8.68 11.98 -9.87
N LYS A 210 8.58 11.01 -10.79
CA LYS A 210 7.36 10.75 -11.59
C LYS A 210 6.14 10.42 -10.71
N LYS A 211 6.38 9.93 -9.48
CA LYS A 211 5.36 9.70 -8.45
C LYS A 211 5.88 10.15 -7.10
N CYS A 212 5.13 11.01 -6.41
CA CYS A 212 5.40 11.38 -5.01
C CYS A 212 4.77 10.36 -4.06
N ASP A 213 5.13 9.10 -4.18
CA ASP A 213 4.61 8.05 -3.29
C ASP A 213 5.61 7.86 -2.14
N PRO A 214 5.15 7.69 -0.90
CA PRO A 214 6.05 7.48 0.23
C PRO A 214 6.83 6.17 0.04
N PRO A 215 8.12 6.13 0.43
CA PRO A 215 8.85 4.88 0.45
C PRO A 215 8.16 3.91 1.41
N VAL A 216 7.95 2.67 0.97
CA VAL A 216 7.30 1.63 1.75
C VAL A 216 8.18 0.39 1.81
N GLU A 217 8.15 -0.26 2.96
CA GLU A 217 8.73 -1.60 3.14
C GLU A 217 7.83 -2.66 2.49
N TRP A 218 8.38 -3.85 2.23
CA TRP A 218 7.67 -4.94 1.52
C TRP A 218 6.37 -5.38 2.21
N TRP A 219 6.28 -5.21 3.52
CA TRP A 219 5.12 -5.57 4.33
C TRP A 219 4.10 -4.43 4.47
N GLN A 220 4.50 -3.17 4.23
CA GLN A 220 3.62 -2.00 4.36
C GLN A 220 2.68 -1.88 3.17
N GLY A 221 1.41 -2.20 3.37
CA GLY A 221 0.40 -2.09 2.32
C GLY A 221 0.14 -3.35 1.53
N SER A 222 0.98 -4.35 1.71
CA SER A 222 0.86 -5.66 1.09
C SER A 222 -0.39 -6.44 1.54
N THR A 223 -0.69 -7.53 0.82
CA THR A 223 -1.72 -8.51 1.19
C THR A 223 -1.04 -9.78 1.69
N PHE A 224 -1.37 -10.14 2.93
CA PHE A 224 -0.92 -11.33 3.61
C PHE A 224 -1.98 -12.43 3.44
N TYR A 225 -1.55 -13.67 3.33
CA TYR A 225 -2.44 -14.82 3.24
C TYR A 225 -2.07 -15.85 4.30
N GLU A 226 -3.00 -16.10 5.22
CA GLU A 226 -2.82 -16.98 6.36
C GLU A 226 -3.28 -18.40 6.03
N ILE A 227 -2.34 -19.34 6.10
CA ILE A 227 -2.55 -20.74 5.72
C ILE A 227 -2.43 -21.62 6.96
N PHE A 228 -3.44 -22.47 7.18
CA PHE A 228 -3.32 -23.65 8.03
C PHE A 228 -2.85 -24.85 7.18
N PRO A 229 -1.59 -25.30 7.31
CA PRO A 229 -0.99 -26.24 6.36
C PRO A 229 -1.78 -27.54 6.19
N ALA A 230 -2.25 -28.12 7.30
CA ALA A 230 -2.98 -29.38 7.34
C ALA A 230 -4.29 -29.38 6.55
N SER A 231 -4.85 -28.21 6.24
CA SER A 231 -6.13 -28.09 5.54
C SER A 231 -6.01 -27.34 4.22
N PHE A 232 -4.81 -27.07 3.73
CA PHE A 232 -4.65 -26.32 2.48
C PHE A 232 -4.59 -27.21 1.23
N GLN A 233 -3.66 -28.14 1.16
CA GLN A 233 -3.55 -29.10 0.05
C GLN A 233 -2.74 -30.31 0.50
N ASP A 234 -3.29 -31.51 0.32
CA ASP A 234 -2.58 -32.77 0.49
C ASP A 234 -1.88 -33.14 -0.83
N SER A 235 -0.61 -33.53 -0.75
CA SER A 235 0.17 -33.88 -1.94
C SER A 235 0.03 -35.35 -2.31
N THR A 236 0.23 -35.63 -3.60
CA THR A 236 0.15 -37.00 -4.13
C THR A 236 1.20 -37.95 -3.56
N LYS A 237 2.28 -37.43 -2.96
CA LYS A 237 3.40 -38.20 -2.41
C LYS A 237 3.38 -38.12 -0.89
N GLY A 238 2.40 -38.78 -0.29
CA GLY A 238 2.18 -38.75 1.15
C GLY A 238 0.72 -38.97 1.51
N ALA A 239 -0.20 -38.53 0.65
CA ALA A 239 -1.65 -38.73 0.64
C ALA A 239 -2.22 -39.52 1.84
N ASP A 240 -2.29 -38.84 2.98
CA ASP A 240 -2.86 -39.35 4.23
C ASP A 240 -4.13 -38.56 4.62
N GLY A 241 -4.57 -37.62 3.79
CA GLY A 241 -5.74 -36.78 4.03
C GLY A 241 -5.42 -35.55 4.88
N ILE A 242 -4.13 -35.29 5.16
CA ILE A 242 -3.63 -34.11 5.83
C ILE A 242 -2.78 -33.31 4.84
N GLY A 243 -2.97 -31.99 4.82
CA GLY A 243 -2.20 -31.10 3.96
C GLY A 243 -0.72 -31.03 4.35
N ASP A 244 0.17 -30.99 3.36
CA ASP A 244 1.62 -31.02 3.57
C ASP A 244 2.33 -29.80 2.93
N LEU A 245 3.61 -29.60 3.26
CA LEU A 245 4.38 -28.46 2.74
C LEU A 245 4.53 -28.51 1.20
N ARG A 246 4.50 -29.69 0.58
CA ARG A 246 4.59 -29.83 -0.87
C ARG A 246 3.28 -29.46 -1.56
N GLY A 247 2.15 -29.73 -0.94
CA GLY A 247 0.84 -29.28 -1.37
C GLY A 247 0.76 -27.76 -1.40
N ILE A 248 1.34 -27.08 -0.41
CA ILE A 248 1.47 -25.61 -0.44
C ILE A 248 2.29 -25.17 -1.65
N ILE A 249 3.44 -25.81 -1.94
CA ILE A 249 4.29 -25.51 -3.11
C ILE A 249 3.48 -25.61 -4.41
N MET A 250 2.64 -26.64 -4.56
CA MET A 250 1.81 -26.85 -5.75
C MET A 250 0.81 -25.71 -6.00
N ARG A 251 0.40 -24.98 -4.96
CA ARG A 251 -0.59 -23.90 -5.02
C ARG A 251 0.02 -22.50 -4.88
N LEU A 252 1.34 -22.34 -4.90
CA LEU A 252 1.98 -21.02 -4.82
C LEU A 252 1.62 -20.10 -6.00
N ASP A 253 1.35 -20.67 -7.17
CA ASP A 253 0.94 -19.89 -8.34
C ASP A 253 -0.46 -19.28 -8.15
N TYR A 254 -1.38 -20.01 -7.51
CA TYR A 254 -2.70 -19.50 -7.10
C TYR A 254 -2.57 -18.27 -6.18
N LEU A 255 -1.71 -18.35 -5.17
CA LEU A 255 -1.49 -17.22 -4.25
C LEU A 255 -0.90 -16.01 -4.96
N LYS A 256 0.01 -16.24 -5.92
CA LYS A 256 0.60 -15.16 -6.71
C LYS A 256 -0.43 -14.46 -7.59
N GLU A 257 -1.30 -15.22 -8.24
CA GLU A 257 -2.41 -14.69 -9.04
C GLU A 257 -3.43 -13.91 -8.21
N LEU A 258 -3.65 -14.31 -6.95
CA LEU A 258 -4.51 -13.58 -6.02
C LEU A 258 -3.93 -12.21 -5.64
N GLY A 259 -2.64 -11.98 -5.88
CA GLY A 259 -1.94 -10.74 -5.52
C GLY A 259 -1.35 -10.77 -4.10
N VAL A 260 -1.17 -11.96 -3.53
CA VAL A 260 -0.52 -12.16 -2.24
C VAL A 260 0.97 -11.81 -2.35
N GLN A 261 1.48 -11.09 -1.36
CA GLN A 261 2.90 -10.74 -1.28
C GLN A 261 3.60 -11.44 -0.10
N ALA A 262 2.85 -11.86 0.93
CA ALA A 262 3.40 -12.62 2.04
C ALA A 262 2.48 -13.78 2.42
N VAL A 263 3.07 -14.94 2.67
CA VAL A 263 2.38 -16.12 3.18
C VAL A 263 2.68 -16.25 4.66
N ARG A 264 1.64 -16.28 5.48
CA ARG A 264 1.73 -16.56 6.92
C ARG A 264 1.36 -18.03 7.14
N LEU A 265 2.30 -18.81 7.66
CA LEU A 265 2.05 -20.20 8.05
C LEU A 265 1.73 -20.27 9.53
N ASN A 266 0.60 -20.90 9.82
CA ASN A 266 0.21 -21.26 11.18
C ASN A 266 1.13 -22.37 11.72
N SER A 267 0.94 -22.79 12.97
CA SER A 267 1.83 -23.73 13.67
C SER A 267 2.22 -24.96 12.82
N ILE A 268 3.50 -25.02 12.42
CA ILE A 268 4.10 -26.16 11.69
C ILE A 268 4.88 -27.11 12.60
N PHE A 269 4.90 -26.82 13.90
CA PHE A 269 5.80 -27.49 14.84
C PHE A 269 5.28 -28.86 15.27
N PRO A 270 6.18 -29.76 15.70
CA PRO A 270 5.81 -31.05 16.27
C PRO A 270 4.86 -30.90 17.47
N ALA A 271 3.63 -31.37 17.31
CA ALA A 271 2.63 -31.47 18.36
C ALA A 271 2.32 -32.94 18.65
N SER A 272 1.85 -33.25 19.86
CA SER A 272 1.54 -34.64 20.26
C SER A 272 0.42 -35.27 19.43
N HIS A 273 -0.57 -34.46 19.04
CA HIS A 273 -1.71 -34.84 18.21
C HIS A 273 -1.95 -33.71 17.20
N TYR A 274 -1.33 -33.82 16.04
CA TYR A 274 -1.55 -32.91 14.92
C TYR A 274 -2.54 -33.57 13.96
N PRO A 275 -3.38 -32.81 13.23
CA PRO A 275 -3.63 -31.37 13.34
C PRO A 275 -4.62 -30.95 14.45
N GLU A 276 -5.31 -31.89 15.10
CA GLU A 276 -6.42 -31.63 16.05
C GLU A 276 -6.03 -30.75 17.26
N TYR A 277 -4.81 -30.91 17.77
CA TYR A 277 -4.27 -30.16 18.91
C TYR A 277 -2.94 -29.49 18.56
N TYR A 278 -2.90 -28.78 17.42
CA TYR A 278 -1.71 -28.10 16.89
C TYR A 278 -1.06 -27.07 17.86
N SER A 279 -1.80 -26.59 18.86
CA SER A 279 -1.30 -25.66 19.90
C SER A 279 -0.40 -26.34 20.95
N ASN A 280 -0.48 -27.67 21.09
CA ASN A 280 0.27 -28.44 22.10
C ASN A 280 1.64 -28.88 21.58
N ILE A 281 2.55 -27.91 21.47
CA ILE A 281 3.84 -28.11 20.80
C ILE A 281 4.88 -28.73 21.74
N SER A 282 5.72 -29.61 21.19
CA SER A 282 6.82 -30.28 21.90
C SER A 282 8.18 -29.60 21.64
N ASN A 283 8.44 -29.18 20.40
CA ASN A 283 9.70 -28.56 19.97
C ASN A 283 9.43 -27.38 19.02
N MET A 284 10.21 -26.30 19.11
CA MET A 284 10.12 -25.13 18.23
C MET A 284 11.14 -25.13 17.10
N SER A 285 12.08 -26.07 17.07
CA SER A 285 13.20 -26.05 16.11
C SER A 285 12.99 -26.96 14.90
N ASP A 286 11.98 -27.83 14.94
CA ASP A 286 11.70 -28.83 13.92
C ASP A 286 10.29 -28.63 13.32
N VAL A 287 10.02 -29.33 12.22
CA VAL A 287 8.71 -29.40 11.55
C VAL A 287 8.00 -30.68 11.98
N ASN A 288 6.66 -30.64 12.06
CA ASN A 288 5.85 -31.81 12.34
C ASN A 288 6.02 -32.88 11.24
N LYS A 289 6.14 -34.14 11.64
CA LYS A 289 6.36 -35.27 10.73
C LYS A 289 5.23 -35.46 9.71
N GLU A 290 4.00 -35.13 10.08
CA GLU A 290 2.83 -35.20 9.19
C GLU A 290 2.88 -34.14 8.08
N LEU A 291 3.50 -32.98 8.32
CA LEU A 291 3.63 -31.91 7.32
C LEU A 291 4.80 -32.13 6.35
N GLY A 292 5.77 -32.96 6.73
CA GLY A 292 6.95 -33.29 5.92
C GLY A 292 8.29 -33.08 6.65
N THR A 293 9.33 -32.80 5.87
CA THR A 293 10.72 -32.69 6.36
C THR A 293 11.25 -31.26 6.36
N LEU A 294 12.40 -31.05 7.02
CA LEU A 294 13.09 -29.75 6.98
C LEU A 294 13.61 -29.41 5.58
N GLU A 295 13.94 -30.42 4.78
CA GLU A 295 14.30 -30.26 3.38
C GLU A 295 13.12 -29.75 2.56
N ASP A 296 11.91 -30.29 2.79
CA ASP A 296 10.69 -29.81 2.13
C ASP A 296 10.40 -28.35 2.48
N PHE A 297 10.62 -27.96 3.73
CA PHE A 297 10.53 -26.56 4.16
C PHE A 297 11.54 -25.67 3.43
N ALA A 298 12.79 -26.10 3.29
CA ALA A 298 13.80 -25.33 2.55
C ALA A 298 13.45 -25.17 1.06
N VAL A 299 12.77 -26.16 0.46
CA VAL A 299 12.24 -26.04 -0.91
C VAL A 299 11.07 -25.05 -0.96
N LEU A 300 10.16 -25.10 0.02
CA LEU A 300 9.03 -24.16 0.12
C LEU A 300 9.51 -22.71 0.19
N VAL A 301 10.47 -22.40 1.08
CA VAL A 301 11.06 -21.06 1.20
C VAL A 301 11.63 -20.59 -0.13
N ARG A 302 12.40 -21.46 -0.80
CA ARG A 302 13.00 -21.14 -2.10
C ARG A 302 11.96 -20.83 -3.17
N GLU A 303 10.89 -21.62 -3.25
CA GLU A 303 9.83 -21.42 -4.26
C GLU A 303 8.95 -20.20 -3.98
N ILE A 304 8.77 -19.83 -2.71
CA ILE A 304 8.12 -18.58 -2.29
C ILE A 304 8.97 -17.37 -2.71
N HIS A 305 10.26 -17.38 -2.33
CA HIS A 305 11.19 -16.30 -2.66
C HIS A 305 11.40 -16.15 -4.17
N ARG A 306 11.42 -17.26 -4.94
CA ARG A 306 11.50 -17.23 -6.41
C ARG A 306 10.35 -16.43 -7.05
N ARG A 307 9.21 -16.33 -6.37
CA ARG A 307 8.02 -15.60 -6.83
C ARG A 307 7.93 -14.18 -6.26
N ASN A 308 9.00 -13.68 -5.61
CA ASN A 308 9.02 -12.41 -4.89
C ASN A 308 7.89 -12.30 -3.85
N MET A 309 7.64 -13.40 -3.13
CA MET A 309 6.77 -13.42 -1.97
C MET A 309 7.62 -13.65 -0.72
N SER A 310 7.13 -13.23 0.45
CA SER A 310 7.79 -13.41 1.73
C SER A 310 7.10 -14.50 2.56
N LEU A 311 7.83 -15.13 3.48
CA LEU A 311 7.30 -16.13 4.40
C LEU A 311 7.33 -15.62 5.84
N VAL A 312 6.17 -15.63 6.50
CA VAL A 312 6.00 -15.33 7.92
C VAL A 312 5.60 -16.61 8.66
N LEU A 313 6.21 -16.88 9.81
CA LEU A 313 5.93 -18.06 10.61
C LEU A 313 5.30 -17.69 11.95
N ASP A 314 4.22 -18.38 12.32
CA ASP A 314 3.65 -18.30 13.67
C ASP A 314 4.60 -18.92 14.68
N LEU A 315 5.07 -18.13 15.65
CA LEU A 315 5.91 -18.57 16.76
C LEU A 315 5.11 -18.54 18.07
N PRO A 316 4.72 -19.70 18.61
CA PRO A 316 3.85 -19.78 19.78
C PRO A 316 4.65 -19.67 21.08
N LEU A 317 4.38 -18.63 21.86
CA LEU A 317 5.11 -18.36 23.11
C LEU A 317 4.40 -18.98 24.32
N TYR A 318 3.09 -18.75 24.45
CA TYR A 318 2.32 -19.04 25.66
C TYR A 318 2.35 -20.49 26.18
N PRO A 319 2.11 -21.55 25.37
CA PRO A 319 2.10 -22.91 25.90
C PRO A 319 3.49 -23.39 26.34
N PHE A 320 4.55 -22.75 25.85
CA PHE A 320 5.93 -23.13 26.12
C PHE A 320 6.51 -22.36 27.30
N MET A 321 6.26 -21.04 27.35
CA MET A 321 6.73 -20.20 28.44
C MET A 321 6.05 -20.54 29.77
N LYS A 322 4.76 -20.91 29.75
CA LYS A 322 4.08 -21.45 30.94
C LYS A 322 4.78 -22.71 31.46
N ARG A 323 5.08 -23.68 30.59
CA ARG A 323 5.82 -24.90 30.95
C ARG A 323 7.22 -24.60 31.48
N LEU A 324 7.93 -23.64 30.89
CA LEU A 324 9.23 -23.20 31.41
C LEU A 324 9.12 -22.53 32.79
N SER A 325 8.12 -21.68 32.99
CA SER A 325 7.88 -21.01 34.28
C SER A 325 7.53 -22.02 35.37
N GLU A 326 6.66 -22.99 35.06
CA GLU A 326 6.33 -24.12 35.94
C GLU A 326 7.57 -24.98 36.23
N ALA A 327 8.38 -25.29 35.21
CA ALA A 327 9.62 -26.05 35.39
C ALA A 327 10.65 -25.30 36.26
N LYS A 328 10.81 -23.98 36.07
CA LYS A 328 11.66 -23.12 36.92
C LYS A 328 11.15 -23.09 38.37
N THR A 329 9.84 -22.97 38.57
CA THR A 329 9.21 -22.99 39.89
C THR A 329 9.45 -24.33 40.59
N ASN A 330 9.23 -25.44 39.89
CA ASN A 330 9.46 -26.79 40.41
C ASN A 330 10.94 -27.06 40.72
N GLN A 331 11.88 -26.58 39.90
CA GLN A 331 13.32 -26.68 40.19
C GLN A 331 13.71 -25.85 41.40
N THR A 332 13.17 -24.63 41.53
CA THR A 332 13.43 -23.76 42.68
C THR A 332 12.86 -24.38 43.95
N GLU A 333 11.64 -24.93 43.91
CA GLU A 333 11.06 -25.67 45.01
C GLU A 333 11.87 -26.92 45.37
N ARG A 334 12.34 -27.67 44.38
CA ARG A 334 13.15 -28.88 44.61
C ARG A 334 14.50 -28.52 45.22
N ALA A 335 15.16 -27.47 44.74
CA ALA A 335 16.40 -26.95 45.33
C ALA A 335 16.17 -26.41 46.76
N LEU A 336 15.03 -25.77 47.04
CA LEU A 336 14.63 -25.34 48.38
C LEU A 336 14.32 -26.52 49.31
N ARG A 337 13.72 -27.60 48.80
CA ARG A 337 13.48 -28.84 49.54
C ARG A 337 14.78 -29.54 49.88
N GLU A 338 15.68 -29.72 48.90
CA GLU A 338 17.01 -30.30 49.12
C GLU A 338 17.83 -29.47 50.12
N LYS A 339 17.75 -28.14 50.06
CA LYS A 339 18.41 -27.25 51.04
C LYS A 339 17.82 -27.38 52.45
N ARG A 340 16.51 -27.62 52.58
CA ARG A 340 15.85 -27.87 53.88
C ARG A 340 16.20 -29.23 54.46
N ASP A 341 16.32 -30.26 53.62
CA ASP A 341 16.69 -31.60 54.05
C ASP A 341 18.16 -31.66 54.50
N LEU A 342 19.07 -30.96 53.82
CA LEU A 342 20.46 -30.77 54.26
C LEU A 342 20.58 -30.05 55.63
N THR A 343 19.69 -29.11 55.94
CA THR A 343 19.65 -28.47 57.27
C THR A 343 18.99 -29.33 58.35
N LYS A 344 18.20 -30.34 57.99
CA LYS A 344 17.61 -31.29 58.94
C LYS A 344 18.60 -32.40 59.34
N ASP A 345 19.50 -32.77 58.45
CA ASP A 345 20.56 -33.76 58.73
C ASP A 345 21.74 -33.19 59.54
N ALA A 346 21.76 -31.86 59.77
CA ALA A 346 22.74 -31.17 60.61
C ALA A 346 22.28 -30.97 62.08
N ILE A 347 21.41 -31.84 62.59
CA ILE A 347 21.08 -31.90 64.02
C ILE A 347 22.02 -32.90 64.70
N ILE A 348 23.08 -32.40 65.33
CA ILE A 348 23.86 -33.12 66.36
C ILE A 348 23.36 -32.67 67.74
N PRO A 349 23.34 -33.56 68.76
CA PRO A 349 22.46 -33.43 69.91
C PRO A 349 22.90 -32.40 70.95
N ASP A 350 21.87 -31.98 71.67
CA ASP A 350 21.80 -31.17 72.88
C ASP A 350 22.91 -31.46 73.91
N VAL A 351 23.89 -30.55 74.05
CA VAL A 351 24.69 -30.38 75.28
C VAL A 351 25.00 -28.89 75.47
N LEU A 352 24.37 -28.27 76.47
CA LEU A 352 24.77 -26.99 77.06
C LEU A 352 26.10 -27.21 77.84
N PRO A 353 27.07 -26.28 77.77
CA PRO A 353 27.19 -25.34 78.88
C PRO A 353 27.69 -23.93 78.51
N SER A 354 27.15 -22.94 79.22
CA SER A 354 27.77 -21.67 79.67
C SER A 354 28.77 -20.94 78.75
N ALA A 355 28.40 -19.71 78.35
CA ALA A 355 29.37 -18.65 78.01
C ALA A 355 30.34 -18.39 79.20
N PRO A 356 31.60 -17.96 79.00
CA PRO A 356 31.90 -16.71 78.30
C PRO A 356 33.25 -16.61 77.54
N SER A 357 33.42 -15.46 76.90
CA SER A 357 34.65 -14.73 76.56
C SER A 357 34.97 -14.55 75.07
N THR A 358 34.95 -13.26 74.74
CA THR A 358 35.49 -12.56 73.59
C THR A 358 36.85 -13.07 73.11
N SER A 359 36.95 -13.40 71.83
CA SER A 359 38.19 -13.19 71.06
C SER A 359 37.84 -12.90 69.60
N VAL A 360 38.43 -11.82 69.07
CA VAL A 360 38.17 -11.27 67.73
C VAL A 360 38.88 -12.11 66.65
N GLU A 361 39.69 -13.08 67.07
CA GLU A 361 40.48 -13.97 66.24
C GLU A 361 39.67 -15.11 65.59
N GLY A 362 38.51 -15.51 66.14
CA GLY A 362 37.65 -16.54 65.53
C GLY A 362 36.90 -16.08 64.27
N ILE A 363 36.76 -14.77 64.08
CA ILE A 363 36.09 -14.19 62.90
C ILE A 363 37.07 -14.06 61.71
N ARG A 364 38.38 -14.01 61.98
CA ARG A 364 39.40 -13.89 60.93
C ARG A 364 39.59 -15.20 60.16
N ASP A 365 39.49 -16.35 60.83
CA ASP A 365 39.69 -17.67 60.18
C ASP A 365 38.52 -18.14 59.31
N VAL A 366 37.30 -17.65 59.57
CA VAL A 366 36.14 -17.88 58.66
C VAL A 366 36.24 -17.01 57.40
N LEU A 367 36.90 -15.85 57.49
CA LEU A 367 37.16 -14.94 56.36
C LEU A 367 38.39 -15.30 55.54
N SER A 368 39.20 -16.29 55.96
CA SER A 368 40.45 -16.68 55.29
C SER A 368 40.50 -18.15 54.88
N SER A 369 39.42 -18.65 54.26
CA SER A 369 39.51 -19.80 53.35
C SER A 369 39.48 -19.29 51.90
N PRO A 370 40.33 -19.84 51.03
CA PRO A 370 40.75 -19.15 49.82
C PRO A 370 39.57 -18.95 48.87
N LEU A 371 39.53 -17.76 48.27
CA LEU A 371 39.03 -17.47 46.93
C LEU A 371 39.22 -18.69 46.01
N GLN A 372 38.30 -19.65 46.11
CA GLN A 372 38.18 -20.70 45.14
C GLN A 372 37.61 -19.96 43.95
N LYS A 373 38.52 -19.58 43.06
CA LYS A 373 38.29 -18.98 41.75
C LYS A 373 36.89 -19.36 41.29
N VAL A 374 35.93 -18.48 41.58
CA VAL A 374 34.80 -18.26 40.69
C VAL A 374 35.49 -17.67 39.47
N LYS A 375 36.02 -18.59 38.66
CA LYS A 375 36.14 -18.40 37.24
C LYS A 375 34.81 -17.74 36.93
N ARG A 376 34.85 -16.47 36.50
CA ARG A 376 33.83 -15.91 35.63
C ARG A 376 33.76 -16.90 34.46
N GLN A 377 33.09 -18.03 34.65
CA GLN A 377 32.07 -18.44 33.73
C GLN A 377 31.22 -17.18 33.66
N THR A 378 31.47 -16.38 32.62
CA THR A 378 30.35 -15.91 31.82
C THR A 378 29.26 -16.93 32.00
N THR A 379 28.29 -16.62 32.84
CA THR A 379 27.02 -17.33 32.84
C THR A 379 26.65 -17.27 31.37
N ARG A 380 26.85 -18.38 30.65
CA ARG A 380 26.13 -18.61 29.40
C ARG A 380 24.71 -18.40 29.85
N GLN A 381 24.13 -17.23 29.56
CA GLN A 381 22.69 -17.05 29.68
C GLN A 381 22.13 -18.31 29.04
N GLN A 382 21.45 -19.13 29.84
CA GLN A 382 20.81 -20.31 29.32
C GLN A 382 19.91 -19.79 28.20
N GLU A 383 20.33 -20.02 26.96
CA GLU A 383 19.79 -19.29 25.81
C GLU A 383 18.28 -19.53 25.81
N HIS A 384 17.52 -18.44 25.85
CA HIS A 384 16.07 -18.55 25.90
C HIS A 384 15.64 -19.31 24.64
N PRO A 385 14.91 -20.43 24.76
CA PRO A 385 14.65 -21.34 23.63
C PRO A 385 13.91 -20.69 22.46
N VAL A 386 13.09 -19.67 22.75
CA VAL A 386 12.47 -18.83 21.69
C VAL A 386 13.52 -18.07 20.87
N SER A 387 14.59 -17.59 21.51
CA SER A 387 15.70 -16.91 20.82
C SER A 387 16.46 -17.86 19.90
N GLU A 388 16.65 -19.11 20.34
CA GLU A 388 17.25 -20.15 19.51
C GLU A 388 16.36 -20.49 18.30
N ALA A 389 15.05 -20.62 18.52
CA ALA A 389 14.08 -20.84 17.45
C ALA A 389 14.13 -19.71 16.41
N ILE A 390 14.08 -18.44 16.84
CA ILE A 390 14.17 -17.28 15.92
C ILE A 390 15.45 -17.35 15.08
N ARG A 391 16.59 -17.66 15.69
CA ARG A 391 17.87 -17.81 14.97
C ARG A 391 17.79 -18.91 13.91
N ILE A 392 17.33 -20.09 14.30
CA ILE A 392 17.26 -21.27 13.41
C ILE A 392 16.36 -20.99 12.20
N TRP A 393 15.16 -20.46 12.43
CA TRP A 393 14.20 -20.23 11.34
C TRP A 393 14.62 -19.10 10.41
N GLN A 394 15.25 -18.06 10.96
CA GLN A 394 15.80 -16.98 10.15
C GLN A 394 16.99 -17.45 9.30
N GLU A 395 17.84 -18.34 9.84
CA GLU A 395 18.90 -18.99 9.06
C GLU A 395 18.33 -19.81 7.89
N ARG A 396 17.16 -20.41 8.07
CA ARG A 396 16.41 -21.15 7.03
C ARG A 396 15.64 -20.27 6.05
N GLY A 397 15.70 -18.94 6.20
CA GLY A 397 15.12 -17.98 5.24
C GLY A 397 13.69 -17.55 5.54
N VAL A 398 13.22 -17.65 6.78
CA VAL A 398 11.96 -17.01 7.20
C VAL A 398 12.15 -15.49 7.30
N ASP A 399 11.21 -14.72 6.74
CA ASP A 399 11.27 -13.26 6.64
C ASP A 399 10.58 -12.54 7.81
N GLY A 400 9.75 -13.24 8.59
CA GLY A 400 9.08 -12.64 9.74
C GLY A 400 8.46 -13.65 10.69
N PHE A 401 8.12 -13.18 11.89
CA PHE A 401 7.51 -14.02 12.91
C PHE A 401 6.26 -13.38 13.52
N TYR A 402 5.20 -14.16 13.63
CA TYR A 402 4.01 -13.79 14.39
C TYR A 402 4.13 -14.35 15.81
N LEU A 403 4.26 -13.49 16.81
CA LEU A 403 4.45 -13.90 18.20
C LEU A 403 3.08 -14.21 18.85
N LYS A 404 2.65 -15.47 18.76
CA LYS A 404 1.34 -15.91 19.28
C LYS A 404 1.38 -16.08 20.80
N GLY A 405 0.42 -15.51 21.50
CA GLY A 405 0.33 -15.59 22.96
C GLY A 405 1.26 -14.63 23.70
N LEU A 406 1.70 -13.55 23.04
CA LEU A 406 2.56 -12.53 23.65
C LEU A 406 1.85 -11.83 24.82
N GLU A 407 0.53 -11.68 24.74
CA GLU A 407 -0.37 -11.08 25.74
C GLU A 407 -0.23 -11.70 27.13
N HIS A 408 0.10 -12.98 27.21
CA HIS A 408 0.28 -13.68 28.48
C HIS A 408 1.69 -13.55 29.06
N TYR A 409 2.63 -13.01 28.29
CA TYR A 409 4.03 -12.83 28.68
C TYR A 409 4.35 -11.39 29.10
N VAL A 410 3.41 -10.46 28.91
CA VAL A 410 3.59 -9.01 29.16
C VAL A 410 3.88 -8.69 30.63
N ASP A 411 3.37 -9.49 31.56
CA ASP A 411 3.51 -9.27 33.01
C ASP A 411 4.87 -9.71 33.58
N GLU A 412 5.70 -10.42 32.80
CA GLU A 412 7.01 -10.90 33.25
C GLU A 412 8.05 -9.77 33.26
N ASP A 413 8.83 -9.66 34.34
CA ASP A 413 9.83 -8.59 34.51
C ASP A 413 10.92 -8.60 33.41
N THR A 414 11.14 -9.75 32.78
CA THR A 414 12.13 -9.95 31.71
C THR A 414 11.62 -9.58 30.31
N PHE A 415 10.33 -9.29 30.17
CA PHE A 415 9.69 -9.05 28.87
C PHE A 415 10.41 -7.99 28.02
N ALA A 416 10.70 -6.83 28.62
CA ALA A 416 11.29 -5.71 27.89
C ALA A 416 12.75 -5.97 27.47
N SER A 417 13.52 -6.74 28.26
CA SER A 417 14.87 -7.15 27.87
C SER A 417 14.84 -8.20 26.76
N ASP A 418 13.92 -9.15 26.85
CA ASP A 418 13.83 -10.27 25.93
C ASP A 418 13.34 -9.81 24.56
N LEU A 419 12.32 -8.94 24.51
CA LEU A 419 11.86 -8.33 23.25
C LEU A 419 12.94 -7.49 22.58
N ARG A 420 13.74 -6.75 23.36
CA ARG A 420 14.88 -6.00 22.84
C ARG A 420 15.95 -6.93 22.26
N TYR A 421 16.22 -8.03 22.95
CA TYR A 421 17.17 -9.03 22.48
C TYR A 421 16.68 -9.72 21.21
N TRP A 422 15.42 -10.16 21.16
CA TRP A 422 14.83 -10.75 19.95
C TRP A 422 14.88 -9.79 18.76
N ARG A 423 14.63 -8.50 18.99
CA ARG A 423 14.78 -7.49 17.92
C ARG A 423 16.21 -7.41 17.40
N SER A 424 17.22 -7.56 18.27
CA SER A 424 18.63 -7.54 17.85
C SER A 424 19.06 -8.78 17.06
N LEU A 425 18.30 -9.88 17.15
CA LEU A 425 18.55 -11.11 16.40
C LEU A 425 17.99 -11.05 14.97
N LEU A 426 17.02 -10.19 14.69
CA LEU A 426 16.39 -10.11 13.37
C LEU A 426 17.35 -9.59 12.30
N ARG A 427 17.27 -10.18 11.10
CA ARG A 427 17.96 -9.67 9.91
C ARG A 427 17.35 -8.33 9.47
N PRO A 428 18.09 -7.49 8.74
CA PRO A 428 17.52 -6.31 8.10
C PRO A 428 16.33 -6.70 7.21
N GLY A 429 15.18 -6.07 7.42
CA GLY A 429 13.93 -6.39 6.71
C GLY A 429 13.06 -7.47 7.37
N GLY A 430 13.55 -8.12 8.43
CA GLY A 430 12.79 -9.07 9.23
C GLY A 430 11.72 -8.38 10.09
N ILE A 431 10.53 -8.96 10.18
CA ILE A 431 9.40 -8.36 10.91
C ILE A 431 8.93 -9.17 12.11
N PHE A 432 8.43 -8.47 13.12
CA PHE A 432 7.59 -9.05 14.17
C PHE A 432 6.15 -8.56 14.08
N ILE A 433 5.23 -9.51 14.27
CA ILE A 433 3.79 -9.26 14.34
C ILE A 433 3.30 -9.73 15.72
N CYS A 434 2.44 -8.94 16.37
CA CYS A 434 1.76 -9.37 17.59
C CYS A 434 0.28 -9.01 17.56
N HIS A 435 -0.55 -9.79 18.25
CA HIS A 435 -1.96 -9.48 18.43
C HIS A 435 -2.17 -8.22 19.29
N VAL A 436 -3.20 -7.43 19.00
CA VAL A 436 -3.56 -6.19 19.73
C VAL A 436 -3.78 -6.44 21.22
N GLY A 437 -4.21 -7.64 21.60
CA GLY A 437 -4.37 -8.06 22.99
C GLY A 437 -3.09 -7.93 23.83
N ALA A 438 -1.90 -7.97 23.22
CA ALA A 438 -0.65 -7.73 23.93
C ALA A 438 -0.48 -6.25 24.34
N LEU A 439 -1.04 -5.33 23.58
CA LEU A 439 -1.07 -3.91 23.92
C LEU A 439 -2.10 -3.63 25.03
N ASP A 440 -3.24 -4.30 24.97
CA ASP A 440 -4.34 -4.17 25.95
C ASP A 440 -3.96 -4.80 27.31
N ALA A 441 -3.21 -5.91 27.29
CA ALA A 441 -2.68 -6.55 28.49
C ALA A 441 -1.57 -5.73 29.17
N ALA A 442 -0.93 -4.80 28.46
CA ALA A 442 0.17 -3.99 28.99
C ALA A 442 -0.32 -2.95 30.01
N THR A 443 -0.19 -3.28 31.29
CA THR A 443 -0.53 -2.40 32.42
C THR A 443 0.45 -1.23 32.57
N SER A 444 1.74 -1.47 32.32
CA SER A 444 2.81 -0.46 32.45
C SER A 444 3.11 0.26 31.14
N ASP A 445 3.22 1.59 31.19
CA ASP A 445 3.59 2.42 30.04
C ASP A 445 4.98 2.08 29.48
N ALA A 446 5.90 1.60 30.32
CA ALA A 446 7.23 1.18 29.88
C ALA A 446 7.15 -0.04 28.95
N VAL A 447 6.29 -1.01 29.31
CA VAL A 447 6.07 -2.23 28.53
C VAL A 447 5.34 -1.89 27.23
N ARG A 448 4.31 -1.05 27.30
CA ARG A 448 3.59 -0.54 26.13
C ARG A 448 4.53 0.15 25.13
N ASN A 449 5.41 1.03 25.61
CA ASN A 449 6.42 1.69 24.78
C ASN A 449 7.47 0.73 24.22
N SER A 450 7.79 -0.35 24.94
CA SER A 450 8.67 -1.41 24.44
C SER A 450 8.05 -2.13 23.24
N ILE A 451 6.75 -2.48 23.32
CA ILE A 451 6.00 -3.08 22.22
C ILE A 451 5.93 -2.12 21.03
N LEU A 452 5.47 -0.88 21.25
CA LEU A 452 5.31 0.14 20.21
C LEU A 452 6.61 0.58 19.52
N SER A 453 7.79 0.24 20.05
CA SER A 453 9.08 0.62 19.48
C SER A 453 9.89 -0.55 18.91
N ARG A 454 9.41 -1.79 19.07
CA ARG A 454 10.16 -3.01 18.68
C ARG A 454 9.36 -3.97 17.82
N ILE A 455 8.03 -3.90 17.86
CA ILE A 455 7.12 -4.61 16.97
C ILE A 455 6.88 -3.76 15.71
N ASP A 456 6.84 -4.40 14.54
CA ASP A 456 6.62 -3.71 13.26
C ASP A 456 5.14 -3.66 12.89
N LEU A 457 4.39 -4.76 13.12
CA LEU A 457 2.96 -4.84 12.85
C LEU A 457 2.16 -5.28 14.09
N ILE A 458 1.04 -4.62 14.34
CA ILE A 458 0.04 -5.04 15.32
C ILE A 458 -1.18 -5.59 14.57
N ASP A 459 -1.50 -6.85 14.84
CA ASP A 459 -2.65 -7.56 14.28
C ASP A 459 -3.93 -7.25 15.06
N VAL A 460 -4.93 -6.75 14.34
CA VAL A 460 -6.24 -6.37 14.84
C VAL A 460 -7.28 -7.22 14.13
N THR A 461 -7.94 -8.11 14.88
CA THR A 461 -9.04 -8.92 14.36
C THR A 461 -10.35 -8.13 14.37
N LEU A 462 -10.93 -7.91 13.21
CA LEU A 462 -12.20 -7.19 13.03
C LEU A 462 -13.38 -8.12 13.29
N ARG A 463 -14.16 -7.85 14.35
CA ARG A 463 -15.35 -8.65 14.66
C ARG A 463 -16.57 -8.12 13.90
N LEU A 464 -17.27 -9.03 13.21
CA LEU A 464 -18.42 -8.71 12.35
C LEU A 464 -19.77 -9.14 12.93
N THR A 465 -19.80 -9.80 14.09
CA THR A 465 -21.02 -10.40 14.68
C THR A 465 -22.05 -9.39 15.16
N ASN A 466 -21.61 -8.19 15.57
CA ASN A 466 -22.43 -7.25 16.33
C ASN A 466 -23.01 -6.13 15.44
N GLY A 467 -23.07 -6.35 14.13
CA GLY A 467 -23.60 -5.41 13.14
C GLY A 467 -22.64 -4.25 12.78
N THR A 468 -23.05 -3.42 11.83
CA THR A 468 -22.17 -2.37 11.26
C THR A 468 -21.79 -1.25 12.22
N ARG A 469 -22.59 -1.01 13.26
CA ARG A 469 -22.29 0.00 14.30
C ARG A 469 -21.08 -0.38 15.15
N ASP A 470 -20.93 -1.66 15.47
CA ASP A 470 -19.79 -2.16 16.22
C ASP A 470 -18.50 -2.13 15.37
N ILE A 471 -18.61 -2.49 14.09
CA ILE A 471 -17.51 -2.35 13.12
C ILE A 471 -16.99 -0.91 13.10
N LYS A 472 -17.89 0.09 13.05
CA LYS A 472 -17.52 1.50 13.13
C LYS A 472 -16.80 1.84 14.43
N ALA A 473 -17.34 1.40 15.58
CA ALA A 473 -16.73 1.68 16.88
C ALA A 473 -15.31 1.09 16.99
N GLN A 474 -15.10 -0.13 16.49
CA GLN A 474 -13.79 -0.77 16.43
C GLN A 474 -12.82 0.02 15.54
N ILE A 475 -13.23 0.40 14.32
CA ILE A 475 -12.38 1.18 13.40
C ILE A 475 -12.05 2.56 14.01
N GLU A 476 -13.02 3.25 14.61
CA GLU A 476 -12.80 4.55 15.25
C GLU A 476 -11.88 4.46 16.47
N SER A 477 -12.01 3.41 17.27
CA SER A 477 -11.15 3.17 18.44
C SER A 477 -9.69 3.01 18.05
N ILE A 478 -9.43 2.28 16.96
CA ILE A 478 -8.08 2.05 16.45
C ILE A 478 -7.53 3.30 15.75
N THR A 479 -8.32 3.95 14.88
CA THR A 479 -7.90 5.14 14.12
C THR A 479 -7.65 6.37 14.97
N ARG A 480 -8.36 6.53 16.09
CA ARG A 480 -8.13 7.59 17.09
C ARG A 480 -7.20 7.13 18.23
N GLY A 481 -6.69 5.90 18.17
CA GLY A 481 -5.87 5.30 19.22
C GLY A 481 -4.39 5.66 19.11
N VAL A 482 -3.63 5.19 20.10
CA VAL A 482 -2.19 5.48 20.27
C VAL A 482 -1.33 5.10 19.06
N MET A 483 -1.78 4.15 18.25
CA MET A 483 -1.04 3.69 17.07
C MET A 483 -0.91 4.79 15.99
N PHE A 484 -1.82 5.78 15.95
CA PHE A 484 -1.80 6.85 14.95
C PHE A 484 -1.07 8.10 15.41
N ASP A 485 -0.68 8.22 16.69
CA ASP A 485 -0.05 9.41 17.24
C ASP A 485 1.30 9.73 16.61
N LYS A 486 2.10 8.69 16.31
CA LYS A 486 3.45 8.82 15.75
C LYS A 486 3.62 7.96 14.51
N ALA A 487 4.29 8.51 13.50
CA ALA A 487 4.63 7.77 12.28
C ALA A 487 5.57 6.58 12.54
N ALA A 488 6.39 6.64 13.60
CA ALA A 488 7.33 5.57 13.97
C ALA A 488 6.68 4.39 14.72
N TYR A 489 5.41 4.50 15.11
CA TYR A 489 4.70 3.41 15.77
C TYR A 489 4.30 2.31 14.79
N PRO A 490 4.11 1.07 15.29
CA PRO A 490 3.84 -0.10 14.49
C PRO A 490 2.70 0.12 13.51
N TRP A 491 2.84 -0.52 12.37
CA TRP A 491 1.82 -0.57 11.35
C TRP A 491 0.69 -1.48 11.75
N ILE A 492 -0.45 -1.32 11.10
CA ILE A 492 -1.65 -2.06 11.45
C ILE A 492 -1.76 -3.22 10.48
N HIS A 493 -1.98 -4.41 11.02
CA HIS A 493 -2.31 -5.60 10.29
C HIS A 493 -3.77 -5.94 10.60
N TRP A 494 -4.62 -6.02 9.58
CA TRP A 494 -6.05 -6.31 9.74
C TRP A 494 -6.32 -7.76 9.40
N SER A 495 -6.90 -8.50 10.34
CA SER A 495 -7.44 -9.84 10.13
C SER A 495 -8.96 -9.78 10.27
N VAL A 496 -9.68 -10.55 9.45
CA VAL A 496 -11.14 -10.65 9.54
C VAL A 496 -11.55 -12.01 10.09
N GLY A 497 -10.96 -13.06 9.53
CA GLY A 497 -10.93 -14.41 10.10
C GLY A 497 -9.52 -14.81 10.50
N GLY A 498 -9.42 -15.94 11.20
CA GLY A 498 -8.18 -16.57 11.60
C GLY A 498 -8.42 -17.94 12.23
N VAL A 499 -7.35 -18.59 12.67
CA VAL A 499 -7.38 -19.97 13.19
C VAL A 499 -8.24 -20.16 14.44
N ASP A 500 -8.33 -19.12 15.28
CA ASP A 500 -9.01 -19.18 16.58
C ASP A 500 -10.47 -18.69 16.49
N THR A 501 -10.93 -18.26 15.31
CA THR A 501 -12.27 -17.72 15.09
C THR A 501 -13.08 -18.60 14.14
N ASN A 502 -14.40 -18.64 14.33
CA ASN A 502 -15.31 -19.26 13.37
C ASN A 502 -15.20 -18.59 11.99
N ARG A 503 -15.53 -19.32 10.93
CA ARG A 503 -15.50 -18.80 9.57
C ARG A 503 -16.42 -17.59 9.43
N VAL A 504 -15.98 -16.62 8.64
CA VAL A 504 -16.76 -15.41 8.37
C VAL A 504 -18.09 -15.78 7.70
N ALA A 505 -18.08 -16.71 6.74
CA ALA A 505 -19.29 -17.15 6.04
C ALA A 505 -20.34 -17.79 6.96
N SER A 506 -19.91 -18.50 8.01
CA SER A 506 -20.80 -19.12 9.00
C SER A 506 -21.32 -18.14 10.06
N THR A 507 -20.57 -17.07 10.30
CA THR A 507 -20.90 -16.08 11.33
C THR A 507 -21.87 -15.02 10.82
N MET A 508 -21.85 -14.73 9.51
CA MET A 508 -22.66 -13.68 8.91
C MET A 508 -24.08 -14.13 8.54
N THR A 509 -25.04 -13.23 8.67
CA THR A 509 -26.46 -13.47 8.31
C THR A 509 -26.63 -13.77 6.82
N VAL A 510 -25.85 -13.10 5.97
CA VAL A 510 -25.85 -13.31 4.51
C VAL A 510 -24.56 -13.99 4.12
N LYS A 511 -24.66 -15.21 3.59
CA LYS A 511 -23.49 -16.04 3.23
C LYS A 511 -22.57 -15.36 2.19
N ASN A 512 -23.12 -14.55 1.28
CA ASN A 512 -22.37 -13.78 0.28
C ASN A 512 -21.53 -12.64 0.89
N ALA A 513 -21.74 -12.30 2.16
CA ALA A 513 -21.08 -11.18 2.80
C ALA A 513 -19.62 -11.46 3.21
N SER A 514 -19.14 -12.71 3.15
CA SER A 514 -17.75 -13.08 3.47
C SER A 514 -16.73 -12.35 2.60
N VAL A 515 -17.02 -12.20 1.31
CA VAL A 515 -16.16 -11.44 0.39
C VAL A 515 -16.28 -9.94 0.64
N ALA A 516 -17.47 -9.44 0.95
CA ALA A 516 -17.65 -8.05 1.37
C ALA A 516 -16.84 -7.72 2.63
N ALA A 517 -16.79 -8.65 3.58
CA ALA A 517 -15.99 -8.58 4.80
C ALA A 517 -14.48 -8.60 4.51
N SER A 518 -14.02 -9.48 3.62
CA SER A 518 -12.62 -9.50 3.18
C SER A 518 -12.22 -8.20 2.49
N LEU A 519 -13.07 -7.67 1.60
CA LEU A 519 -12.86 -6.38 0.94
C LEU A 519 -12.85 -5.21 1.93
N LEU A 520 -13.70 -5.25 2.96
CA LEU A 520 -13.69 -4.30 4.06
C LEU A 520 -12.32 -4.30 4.75
N GLY A 521 -11.78 -5.46 5.12
CA GLY A 521 -10.43 -5.56 5.70
C GLY A 521 -9.33 -5.02 4.76
N MET A 522 -9.42 -5.32 3.47
CA MET A 522 -8.52 -4.79 2.44
C MET A 522 -8.69 -3.30 2.16
N MET A 523 -9.80 -2.69 2.57
CA MET A 523 -10.04 -1.25 2.46
C MET A 523 -9.52 -0.47 3.66
N LEU A 524 -9.13 -1.12 4.77
CA LEU A 524 -8.62 -0.44 5.96
C LEU A 524 -7.14 -0.04 5.82
N PRO A 525 -6.70 1.02 6.53
CA PRO A 525 -5.32 1.49 6.52
C PRO A 525 -4.37 0.46 7.14
N GLY A 526 -3.29 0.10 6.46
CA GLY A 526 -2.29 -0.81 7.03
C GLY A 526 -1.85 -1.92 6.09
N THR A 527 -1.92 -3.16 6.54
CA THR A 527 -1.66 -4.41 5.80
C THR A 527 -2.86 -5.32 6.04
N ALA A 528 -3.36 -5.99 5.01
CA ALA A 528 -4.55 -6.82 5.12
C ALA A 528 -4.17 -8.30 5.09
N SER A 529 -4.78 -9.10 5.95
CA SER A 529 -4.64 -10.55 6.00
C SER A 529 -5.93 -11.22 5.55
N ILE A 530 -5.79 -12.22 4.68
CA ILE A 530 -6.90 -13.08 4.23
C ILE A 530 -6.62 -14.47 4.79
N PHE A 531 -7.59 -15.03 5.51
CA PHE A 531 -7.50 -16.41 5.98
C PHE A 531 -7.92 -17.37 4.86
N TYR A 532 -7.21 -18.48 4.70
CA TYR A 532 -7.41 -19.37 3.55
C TYR A 532 -8.87 -19.80 3.42
N GLY A 533 -9.50 -19.60 2.27
CA GLY A 533 -10.90 -19.95 2.04
C GLY A 533 -11.90 -18.83 2.28
N ASP A 534 -11.52 -17.73 2.93
CA ASP A 534 -12.41 -16.56 3.09
C ASP A 534 -12.64 -15.85 1.74
N GLU A 535 -11.71 -15.97 0.78
CA GLU A 535 -11.84 -15.45 -0.58
C GLU A 535 -12.88 -16.20 -1.44
N ILE A 536 -13.20 -17.43 -1.07
CA ILE A 536 -14.25 -18.24 -1.70
C ILE A 536 -15.48 -18.44 -0.80
N GLY A 537 -15.42 -18.00 0.44
CA GLY A 537 -16.51 -18.05 1.42
C GLY A 537 -16.78 -19.43 1.98
N ILE A 538 -15.76 -20.20 2.36
CA ILE A 538 -15.94 -21.51 3.01
C ILE A 538 -16.64 -21.36 4.37
N GLU A 539 -17.57 -22.27 4.68
CA GLU A 539 -18.27 -22.36 5.96
C GLU A 539 -17.59 -23.36 6.92
N ASP A 540 -17.89 -23.24 8.22
CA ASP A 540 -17.53 -24.22 9.24
C ASP A 540 -18.16 -25.60 8.92
N CYS A 541 -17.54 -26.70 9.37
CA CYS A 541 -18.17 -28.02 9.23
C CYS A 541 -19.41 -28.14 10.13
N GLU A 542 -20.56 -28.52 9.55
CA GLU A 542 -21.70 -29.02 10.30
C GLU A 542 -21.62 -30.56 10.48
N CYS A 543 -20.68 -30.99 11.31
CA CYS A 543 -20.39 -32.40 11.52
C CYS A 543 -21.22 -32.97 12.70
N ARG A 544 -22.15 -33.92 12.46
CA ARG A 544 -22.90 -34.60 13.54
C ARG A 544 -22.07 -35.62 14.33
N ASP A 545 -21.09 -36.24 13.66
CA ASP A 545 -20.35 -37.40 14.17
C ASP A 545 -19.00 -37.03 14.82
N HIS A 546 -18.53 -35.78 14.70
CA HIS A 546 -17.22 -35.29 15.19
C HIS A 546 -17.33 -34.12 16.18
N LYS A 547 -18.17 -34.26 17.21
CA LYS A 547 -18.39 -33.19 18.21
C LYS A 547 -17.19 -32.93 19.12
N ASP A 548 -16.33 -33.93 19.27
CA ASP A 548 -15.05 -33.85 19.97
C ASP A 548 -14.06 -32.90 19.30
N LEU A 549 -14.19 -32.70 17.98
CA LEU A 549 -13.38 -31.78 17.18
C LEU A 549 -14.03 -30.41 16.97
N ALA A 550 -15.04 -30.05 17.78
CA ALA A 550 -15.77 -28.79 17.61
C ALA A 550 -14.88 -27.53 17.64
N HIS A 551 -13.74 -27.58 18.34
CA HIS A 551 -12.78 -26.47 18.40
C HIS A 551 -11.96 -26.28 17.11
N VAL A 552 -12.03 -27.21 16.15
CA VAL A 552 -11.35 -27.12 14.83
C VAL A 552 -12.32 -27.19 13.66
N HIS A 553 -13.64 -27.10 13.89
CA HIS A 553 -14.65 -27.14 12.81
C HIS A 553 -14.53 -25.97 11.81
N ASN A 554 -13.80 -24.91 12.16
CA ASN A 554 -13.44 -23.81 11.27
C ASN A 554 -12.24 -24.13 10.35
N LEU A 555 -11.42 -25.13 10.69
CA LEU A 555 -10.20 -25.51 9.96
C LEU A 555 -10.45 -26.57 8.89
N VAL A 556 -11.61 -26.48 8.24
CA VAL A 556 -12.01 -27.39 7.16
C VAL A 556 -11.02 -27.37 5.98
N PRO A 557 -10.92 -28.48 5.24
CA PRO A 557 -10.07 -28.56 4.06
C PRO A 557 -10.47 -27.52 3.01
N MET A 558 -9.46 -26.94 2.35
CA MET A 558 -9.63 -25.94 1.31
C MET A 558 -10.38 -26.55 0.12
N TYR A 559 -11.37 -25.82 -0.36
CA TYR A 559 -12.14 -26.23 -1.53
C TYR A 559 -11.44 -25.76 -2.82
N TRP A 560 -11.08 -26.70 -3.69
CA TRP A 560 -10.46 -26.43 -4.98
C TRP A 560 -11.44 -26.72 -6.12
N GLU A 561 -11.65 -25.75 -7.01
CA GLU A 561 -12.52 -25.94 -8.18
C GLU A 561 -11.79 -26.72 -9.29
N LYS A 562 -12.54 -27.36 -10.19
CA LYS A 562 -11.99 -28.17 -11.29
C LYS A 562 -11.09 -27.37 -12.24
N ASP A 563 -11.26 -26.05 -12.29
CA ASP A 563 -10.51 -25.15 -13.14
C ASP A 563 -9.18 -24.67 -12.52
N ASP A 564 -8.92 -24.93 -11.23
CA ASP A 564 -7.73 -24.45 -10.50
C ASP A 564 -6.45 -25.30 -10.75
N GLY A 565 -6.45 -26.23 -11.72
CA GLY A 565 -5.27 -27.00 -12.14
C GLY A 565 -5.26 -28.49 -11.74
N PRO A 566 -4.20 -29.25 -12.10
CA PRO A 566 -4.21 -30.71 -12.02
C PRO A 566 -4.02 -31.25 -10.59
N GLY A 567 -4.97 -32.07 -10.10
CA GLY A 567 -5.00 -32.65 -8.74
C GLY A 567 -6.30 -32.28 -8.00
N ILE A 568 -7.40 -32.89 -8.43
CA ILE A 568 -8.73 -32.28 -8.62
C ILE A 568 -9.54 -32.04 -7.31
N SER A 569 -8.94 -32.24 -6.13
CA SER A 569 -9.56 -31.99 -4.82
C SER A 569 -8.48 -31.74 -3.77
N PHE A 570 -8.87 -31.39 -2.55
CA PHE A 570 -7.93 -31.20 -1.44
C PHE A 570 -6.99 -32.39 -1.25
N SER A 571 -7.52 -33.62 -1.33
CA SER A 571 -6.76 -34.87 -1.28
C SER A 571 -6.83 -35.63 -2.60
N PRO A 572 -5.85 -36.50 -2.89
CA PRO A 572 -5.91 -37.43 -4.02
C PRO A 572 -7.10 -38.39 -3.93
N SER A 573 -7.57 -38.87 -5.09
CA SER A 573 -8.74 -39.76 -5.18
C SER A 573 -8.58 -41.02 -4.32
N GLY A 574 -9.55 -41.26 -3.43
CA GLY A 574 -9.58 -42.43 -2.56
C GLY A 574 -9.04 -42.21 -1.14
N VAL A 575 -8.57 -41.01 -0.82
CA VAL A 575 -8.13 -40.62 0.53
C VAL A 575 -9.12 -39.63 1.13
N THR A 576 -9.68 -39.98 2.29
CA THR A 576 -10.56 -39.10 3.05
C THR A 576 -9.74 -38.06 3.79
N ALA A 577 -10.13 -36.80 3.67
CA ALA A 577 -9.52 -35.72 4.45
C ALA A 577 -9.73 -35.92 5.96
N TRP A 578 -8.83 -35.36 6.76
CA TRP A 578 -8.88 -35.45 8.22
C TRP A 578 -10.12 -34.78 8.84
N LEU A 579 -10.66 -33.76 8.16
CA LEU A 579 -11.96 -33.18 8.43
C LEU A 579 -12.88 -33.32 7.21
N PRO A 580 -14.21 -33.45 7.42
CA PRO A 580 -15.15 -33.46 6.31
C PRO A 580 -15.11 -32.18 5.48
N GLU A 581 -15.41 -32.30 4.19
CA GLU A 581 -15.53 -31.15 3.30
C GLU A 581 -16.69 -30.26 3.74
N ALA A 582 -16.43 -28.95 3.79
CA ALA A 582 -17.42 -27.95 4.14
C ALA A 582 -18.38 -27.63 2.99
N GLY A 583 -19.56 -27.13 3.34
CA GLY A 583 -20.47 -26.53 2.38
C GLY A 583 -19.87 -25.23 1.81
N LYS A 584 -20.08 -25.02 0.50
CA LYS A 584 -19.81 -23.74 -0.15
C LYS A 584 -21.14 -23.05 -0.46
N PRO A 585 -21.37 -21.82 0.01
CA PRO A 585 -22.61 -21.09 -0.26
C PRO A 585 -22.70 -20.52 -1.68
N MET A 586 -21.59 -20.35 -2.39
CA MET A 586 -21.55 -19.72 -3.72
C MET A 586 -21.11 -20.67 -4.84
N GLU A 587 -21.87 -20.68 -5.95
CA GLU A 587 -21.44 -21.27 -7.23
C GLU A 587 -20.49 -20.35 -8.03
N THR A 588 -20.36 -19.07 -7.68
CA THR A 588 -19.52 -18.10 -8.40
C THR A 588 -18.33 -17.65 -7.55
N SER A 589 -17.12 -18.01 -7.99
CA SER A 589 -15.86 -17.57 -7.38
C SER A 589 -15.67 -16.05 -7.55
N LEU A 590 -15.72 -15.30 -6.44
CA LEU A 590 -15.39 -13.87 -6.41
C LEU A 590 -13.87 -13.61 -6.30
N LYS A 591 -13.02 -14.62 -6.57
CA LYS A 591 -11.56 -14.53 -6.65
C LYS A 591 -11.10 -13.31 -7.44
N ASN A 592 -11.74 -13.05 -8.58
CA ASN A 592 -11.44 -11.89 -9.43
C ASN A 592 -11.58 -10.55 -8.72
N THR A 593 -12.55 -10.42 -7.80
CA THR A 593 -12.77 -9.18 -7.05
C THR A 593 -11.65 -8.95 -6.05
N VAL A 594 -11.22 -10.01 -5.35
CA VAL A 594 -10.10 -9.97 -4.39
C VAL A 594 -8.78 -9.66 -5.12
N THR A 595 -8.50 -10.33 -6.24
CA THR A 595 -7.31 -10.03 -7.08
C THR A 595 -7.27 -8.58 -7.52
N LYS A 596 -8.41 -8.02 -7.97
CA LYS A 596 -8.50 -6.60 -8.35
C LYS A 596 -8.26 -5.68 -7.17
N MET A 597 -8.78 -6.03 -5.99
CA MET A 597 -8.55 -5.25 -4.77
C MET A 597 -7.08 -5.28 -4.34
N ALA A 598 -6.42 -6.45 -4.39
CA ALA A 598 -5.00 -6.58 -4.10
C ALA A 598 -4.17 -5.72 -5.05
N LYS A 599 -4.48 -5.76 -6.35
CA LYS A 599 -3.84 -4.89 -7.36
C LYS A 599 -4.07 -3.40 -7.07
N LEU A 600 -5.32 -3.01 -6.78
CA LEU A 600 -5.65 -1.63 -6.43
C LEU A 600 -4.84 -1.16 -5.21
N ARG A 601 -4.69 -2.01 -4.20
CA ARG A 601 -3.94 -1.72 -2.99
C ARG A 601 -2.45 -1.52 -3.25
N MET A 602 -1.85 -2.26 -4.19
CA MET A 602 -0.45 -2.05 -4.59
C MET A 602 -0.23 -0.76 -5.39
N GLU A 603 -1.23 -0.31 -6.15
CA GLU A 603 -1.10 0.86 -7.04
C GLU A 603 -1.55 2.17 -6.40
N ALA A 604 -2.53 2.13 -5.47
CA ALA A 604 -3.19 3.31 -4.94
C ALA A 604 -2.72 3.65 -3.52
N THR A 605 -1.88 4.69 -3.41
CA THR A 605 -1.41 5.30 -2.16
C THR A 605 -2.50 5.52 -1.09
N PRO A 606 -3.69 6.04 -1.42
CA PRO A 606 -4.75 6.26 -0.42
C PRO A 606 -5.22 4.98 0.28
N ILE A 607 -5.11 3.82 -0.36
CA ILE A 607 -5.63 2.56 0.17
C ILE A 607 -4.63 1.93 1.15
N TYR A 608 -3.36 1.86 0.78
CA TYR A 608 -2.39 1.12 1.58
C TYR A 608 -1.78 1.95 2.71
N VAL A 609 -1.63 3.26 2.54
CA VAL A 609 -0.97 4.12 3.54
C VAL A 609 -1.77 4.14 4.84
N LYS A 610 -1.05 4.05 5.96
CA LYS A 610 -1.62 4.12 7.32
C LYS A 610 -2.22 5.49 7.65
N ALA A 611 -1.45 6.56 7.45
CA ALA A 611 -1.84 7.91 7.89
C ALA A 611 -1.26 8.99 6.97
N VAL A 612 -1.89 10.16 6.95
CA VAL A 612 -1.37 11.36 6.31
C VAL A 612 -0.52 12.12 7.32
N LEU A 613 0.75 12.36 6.97
CA LEU A 613 1.66 13.14 7.81
C LEU A 613 1.63 14.60 7.37
N ARG A 614 1.20 15.51 8.25
CA ARG A 614 1.24 16.96 8.02
C ARG A 614 1.92 17.65 9.18
N GLU A 615 3.01 18.37 8.92
CA GLU A 615 3.65 19.28 9.89
C GLU A 615 3.93 18.62 11.28
N SER A 616 4.30 17.33 11.29
CA SER A 616 4.53 16.49 12.48
C SER A 616 3.28 15.95 13.20
N GLN A 617 2.07 16.23 12.71
CA GLN A 617 0.84 15.56 13.13
C GLN A 617 0.47 14.46 12.14
N SER A 618 0.13 13.28 12.68
CA SER A 618 -0.30 12.12 11.92
C SER A 618 -1.82 12.02 12.00
N THR A 619 -2.51 12.14 10.86
CA THR A 619 -3.97 12.01 10.78
C THR A 619 -4.35 10.73 10.06
N ALA A 620 -5.33 9.99 10.59
CA ALA A 620 -5.86 8.81 9.94
C ALA A 620 -6.42 9.18 8.55
N ASN A 621 -6.13 8.36 7.55
CA ASN A 621 -6.56 8.57 6.16
C ASN A 621 -7.84 7.78 5.82
N CYS A 622 -8.61 7.44 6.85
CA CYS A 622 -9.77 6.59 6.79
C CYS A 622 -10.87 7.17 7.68
N ASP A 623 -12.09 7.25 7.16
CA ASP A 623 -13.25 7.72 7.89
C ASP A 623 -14.49 6.91 7.52
N VAL A 624 -15.32 6.61 8.51
CA VAL A 624 -16.55 5.83 8.33
C VAL A 624 -17.72 6.81 8.25
N ARG A 625 -18.16 7.09 7.03
CA ARG A 625 -19.07 8.20 6.72
C ARG A 625 -20.53 7.88 6.95
N TYR A 626 -20.93 6.64 6.72
CA TYR A 626 -22.31 6.20 6.84
C TYR A 626 -22.39 4.79 7.42
N VAL A 627 -23.27 4.63 8.43
CA VAL A 627 -23.52 3.36 9.12
C VAL A 627 -24.96 3.35 9.61
N GLU A 628 -25.86 2.82 8.79
CA GLU A 628 -27.24 2.54 9.17
C GLU A 628 -27.71 1.31 8.37
N ASP A 629 -28.76 0.64 8.85
CA ASP A 629 -29.44 -0.45 8.13
C ASP A 629 -28.54 -1.60 7.65
N GLU A 630 -27.50 -1.94 8.44
CA GLU A 630 -26.45 -2.91 8.09
C GLU A 630 -25.66 -2.56 6.82
N MET A 631 -25.73 -1.32 6.37
CA MET A 631 -24.90 -0.75 5.32
C MET A 631 -23.72 0.01 5.94
N ILE A 632 -22.55 -0.07 5.31
CA ILE A 632 -21.36 0.70 5.71
C ILE A 632 -20.75 1.41 4.50
N VAL A 633 -20.33 2.66 4.71
CA VAL A 633 -19.59 3.46 3.73
C VAL A 633 -18.31 3.99 4.36
N ILE A 634 -17.17 3.66 3.75
CA ILE A 634 -15.83 4.05 4.23
C ILE A 634 -15.15 4.88 3.14
N GLU A 635 -14.60 6.01 3.54
CA GLU A 635 -13.80 6.87 2.67
C GLU A 635 -12.31 6.75 2.99
N ARG A 636 -11.50 6.62 1.95
CA ARG A 636 -10.04 6.71 1.99
C ARG A 636 -9.56 7.84 1.10
N TRP A 637 -8.75 8.74 1.64
CA TRP A 637 -8.21 9.88 0.91
C TRP A 637 -6.72 10.03 1.14
N TYR A 638 -6.04 10.66 0.20
CA TYR A 638 -4.65 11.08 0.38
C TYR A 638 -4.43 12.41 -0.35
N PRO A 639 -3.68 13.37 0.23
CA PRO A 639 -3.49 14.68 -0.37
C PRO A 639 -2.98 14.58 -1.82
N ARG A 640 -3.59 15.36 -2.72
CA ARG A 640 -3.24 15.42 -4.16
C ARG A 640 -3.39 14.09 -4.91
N ARG A 641 -4.07 13.08 -4.34
CA ARG A 641 -4.45 11.81 -4.99
C ARG A 641 -5.96 11.66 -5.03
N ASN A 642 -6.45 10.65 -5.75
CA ASN A 642 -7.88 10.37 -5.85
C ASN A 642 -8.39 9.78 -4.54
N SER A 643 -9.64 10.07 -4.19
CA SER A 643 -10.30 9.46 -3.05
C SER A 643 -11.07 8.22 -3.49
N TYR A 644 -11.19 7.25 -2.58
CA TYR A 644 -11.87 5.99 -2.82
C TYR A 644 -12.93 5.79 -1.74
N VAL A 645 -14.09 5.32 -2.15
CA VAL A 645 -15.22 5.02 -1.28
C VAL A 645 -15.55 3.56 -1.41
N PHE A 646 -15.60 2.87 -0.28
CA PHE A 646 -16.07 1.50 -0.18
C PHE A 646 -17.51 1.50 0.32
N VAL A 647 -18.35 0.70 -0.32
CA VAL A 647 -19.74 0.52 0.06
C VAL A 647 -20.01 -0.97 0.19
N ALA A 648 -20.60 -1.38 1.31
CA ALA A 648 -21.04 -2.75 1.53
C ALA A 648 -22.40 -2.79 2.22
N ASN A 649 -23.20 -3.80 1.87
CA ASN A 649 -24.45 -4.12 2.54
C ASN A 649 -24.34 -5.50 3.20
N PHE A 650 -24.32 -5.52 4.52
CA PHE A 650 -24.28 -6.74 5.32
C PHE A 650 -25.68 -7.23 5.74
N GLY A 651 -26.72 -6.46 5.41
CA GLY A 651 -28.12 -6.82 5.65
C GLY A 651 -28.65 -7.84 4.65
N ASN A 652 -29.81 -8.41 4.98
CA ASN A 652 -30.54 -9.39 4.16
C ASN A 652 -31.41 -8.76 3.06
N GLU A 653 -31.68 -7.46 3.15
CA GLU A 653 -32.52 -6.73 2.21
C GLU A 653 -31.67 -5.85 1.28
N THR A 654 -32.16 -5.63 0.06
CA THR A 654 -31.56 -4.65 -0.85
C THR A 654 -31.81 -3.25 -0.30
N ARG A 655 -30.76 -2.44 -0.16
CA ARG A 655 -30.86 -1.06 0.32
C ARG A 655 -30.69 -0.08 -0.82
N ILE A 656 -31.59 0.90 -0.89
CA ILE A 656 -31.51 2.05 -1.80
C ILE A 656 -31.33 3.28 -0.92
N LYS A 657 -30.23 4.02 -1.09
CA LYS A 657 -29.94 5.21 -0.30
C LYS A 657 -29.44 6.35 -1.16
N ASP A 658 -29.90 7.55 -0.84
CA ASP A 658 -29.34 8.79 -1.36
C ASP A 658 -28.17 9.24 -0.47
N LEU A 659 -26.97 9.22 -1.04
CA LEU A 659 -25.71 9.67 -0.45
C LEU A 659 -25.16 10.91 -1.20
N SER A 660 -26.00 11.62 -1.97
CA SER A 660 -25.62 12.84 -2.71
C SER A 660 -25.13 13.96 -1.81
N SER A 661 -25.52 13.95 -0.54
CA SER A 661 -25.05 14.89 0.47
C SER A 661 -23.56 14.73 0.77
N LEU A 662 -23.01 13.54 0.54
CA LEU A 662 -21.61 13.21 0.77
C LEU A 662 -20.80 13.28 -0.53
N TYR A 663 -21.32 12.70 -1.61
CA TYR A 663 -20.59 12.53 -2.88
C TYR A 663 -21.48 12.79 -4.08
N TYR A 664 -20.91 13.32 -5.17
CA TYR A 664 -21.66 13.51 -6.42
C TYR A 664 -21.69 12.24 -7.28
N GLY A 665 -20.52 11.73 -7.66
CA GLY A 665 -20.37 10.58 -8.52
C GLY A 665 -18.95 10.02 -8.53
N GLY A 666 -18.79 8.87 -9.18
CA GLY A 666 -17.50 8.22 -9.37
C GLY A 666 -17.61 6.99 -10.26
N HIS A 667 -16.53 6.23 -10.35
CA HIS A 667 -16.44 5.02 -11.17
C HIS A 667 -16.05 3.81 -10.33
N VAL A 668 -16.72 2.69 -10.55
CA VAL A 668 -16.45 1.43 -9.82
C VAL A 668 -15.15 0.81 -10.30
N VAL A 669 -14.19 0.68 -9.38
CA VAL A 669 -12.86 0.11 -9.65
C VAL A 669 -12.73 -1.33 -9.16
N VAL A 670 -13.50 -1.73 -8.15
CA VAL A 670 -13.54 -3.10 -7.61
C VAL A 670 -14.98 -3.44 -7.28
N GLY A 671 -15.43 -4.62 -7.65
CA GLY A 671 -16.78 -5.09 -7.36
C GLY A 671 -17.17 -6.22 -8.30
N PRO A 672 -18.44 -6.65 -8.25
CA PRO A 672 -18.96 -7.68 -9.14
C PRO A 672 -18.77 -7.31 -10.61
N SER A 673 -18.56 -8.31 -11.47
CA SER A 673 -18.27 -8.13 -12.90
C SER A 673 -19.29 -7.22 -13.61
N TYR A 674 -20.55 -7.26 -13.20
CA TYR A 674 -21.62 -6.47 -13.81
C TYR A 674 -21.61 -4.98 -13.43
N ARG A 675 -20.95 -4.60 -12.31
CA ARG A 675 -20.76 -3.19 -11.89
C ARG A 675 -19.40 -2.61 -12.28
N MET A 676 -18.46 -3.46 -12.63
CA MET A 676 -17.08 -3.07 -12.93
C MET A 676 -17.01 -1.99 -14.02
N ASN A 677 -16.17 -0.97 -13.82
CA ASN A 677 -15.92 0.13 -14.77
C ASN A 677 -17.18 0.92 -15.18
N ARG A 678 -18.25 0.88 -14.38
CA ARG A 678 -19.44 1.71 -14.58
C ARG A 678 -19.37 2.96 -13.71
N ASN A 679 -19.94 4.04 -14.24
CA ASN A 679 -20.16 5.26 -13.48
C ASN A 679 -21.33 5.06 -12.53
N VAL A 680 -21.20 5.59 -11.32
CA VAL A 680 -22.19 5.52 -10.25
C VAL A 680 -22.45 6.92 -9.74
N TYR A 681 -23.74 7.26 -9.63
CA TYR A 681 -24.20 8.49 -8.99
C TYR A 681 -24.77 8.15 -7.62
N PHE A 682 -24.46 8.94 -6.61
CA PHE A 682 -24.85 8.65 -5.23
C PHE A 682 -26.29 9.07 -4.90
N LYS A 683 -27.03 9.66 -5.84
CA LYS A 683 -28.44 10.06 -5.67
C LYS A 683 -29.38 8.91 -5.37
N GLU A 684 -29.14 7.76 -5.97
CA GLU A 684 -29.96 6.57 -5.74
C GLU A 684 -29.06 5.34 -5.84
N LEU A 685 -28.29 5.11 -4.77
CA LEU A 685 -27.36 4.00 -4.71
C LEU A 685 -28.07 2.73 -4.24
N THR A 686 -28.31 1.81 -5.17
CA THR A 686 -28.86 0.48 -4.88
C THR A 686 -27.74 -0.51 -4.56
N VAL A 687 -27.79 -1.15 -3.40
CA VAL A 687 -26.82 -2.17 -2.96
C VAL A 687 -27.54 -3.44 -2.52
N PRO A 688 -27.45 -4.53 -3.32
CA PRO A 688 -27.99 -5.84 -2.97
C PRO A 688 -27.39 -6.42 -1.67
N PRO A 689 -28.08 -7.37 -1.02
CA PRO A 689 -27.60 -7.99 0.21
C PRO A 689 -26.30 -8.78 -0.02
N GLY A 690 -25.32 -8.60 0.87
CA GLY A 690 -24.01 -9.25 0.80
C GLY A 690 -23.08 -8.68 -0.27
N GLU A 691 -23.48 -7.62 -0.99
CA GLU A 691 -22.66 -7.03 -2.04
C GLU A 691 -21.76 -5.92 -1.49
N ALA A 692 -20.53 -5.85 -2.03
CA ALA A 692 -19.60 -4.76 -1.78
C ALA A 692 -18.83 -4.36 -3.03
N PHE A 693 -18.51 -3.07 -3.13
CA PHE A 693 -17.72 -2.51 -4.22
C PHE A 693 -16.98 -1.24 -3.78
N VAL A 694 -15.90 -0.94 -4.51
CA VAL A 694 -15.07 0.25 -4.32
C VAL A 694 -15.26 1.18 -5.51
N ILE A 695 -15.55 2.43 -5.20
CA ILE A 695 -15.76 3.53 -6.14
C ILE A 695 -14.57 4.47 -6.01
N LYS A 696 -13.95 4.82 -7.13
CA LYS A 696 -13.02 5.94 -7.18
C LYS A 696 -13.81 7.21 -7.47
N LEU A 697 -13.72 8.18 -6.57
CA LEU A 697 -14.45 9.43 -6.68
C LEU A 697 -13.88 10.29 -7.81
N ASP A 698 -14.77 10.99 -8.50
CA ASP A 698 -14.39 12.03 -9.44
C ASP A 698 -13.96 13.28 -8.65
N LYS A 699 -12.94 13.98 -9.15
CA LYS A 699 -12.35 15.16 -8.49
C LYS A 699 -12.96 16.46 -8.97
#